data_AF-A0A9E4B4B2-F1
#
_entry.id   AF-A0A9E4B4B2-F1
#
_cell.length_a   1.000
_cell.length_b   1.000
_cell.length_c   1.000
_cell.angle_alpha   90.00
_cell.angle_beta   90.00
_cell.angle_gamma   90.00
#
_symmetry.space_group_name_H-M   'P 1'
#
loop_
_entity.id
_entity.type
_entity.pdbx_description
1 polymer ?
#
loop_
_entity_poly.entity_id
_entity_poly.type
_entity_poly.pdbx_seq_one_letter_code
_entity_poly.pdbx_strand_id
1 'polypeptide(L)'
;QQRNVLEALQSKQTDKYPLSDWYLGALYALDNHYNPDRIAQAAHSLRELLEKLPRLIHESDIPENTPRFYNMRNNISDLISRSKKRCPEGWKGEKIDKNLAKALTEIEKYLELNKQPNRGERIQQAIATIDPMVNRLDSEIQEGKRKQLLNLWKRLQNFTHHNSNLDVEEFRNCLQDLEGTVFDLLAPITAQDQEEIQTILRHPDRSKNDVERMFSLIERRGANFVFFFTQISEKTDITWLPFLEKKGYFTHPPNVQRTDDDSVIFPFWWPIGYLAEISSHAPDKVIEIVLQLPKTDNPRVYDGILDIALQLQGEQPAKLKPKILESVDIEYQSRTYRYADLLAHWTKENQIADALELSKILVAFVPDPKSKEKQKRRKDDPMSWGTLLHPSTRFNHWEYSQIMTKGVCPLAENEPYETARLLIDATSNMFRLRIHQDAFDREQDFSNIWFARLHVPEKDYGNPDEMLVHTLTFACEKVFEKSHDAIADLDKLLRKQKWKIFKRLRQHLYSQYPNEKTKPWIRELILEREDYHQSEHSYEFQQMTRSACEHFGNTLLTKEKRTQIFEAIRSGPPKDDFRGWLGEKFTEERFQKRQHYYHLQQLTPFAAVLFGEYKTYFQELARASNEEISDEDYPPFKSKSGWVSNRSPYSSEDLAKRMEKRR
;
A
#
# COMPACT_ATOMS: atom_id res chain seq x y z
N GLN A 1 33.01 14.21 39.01
CA GLN A 1 31.96 14.68 38.09
C GLN A 1 32.46 15.83 37.22
N GLN A 2 32.87 16.97 37.80
CA GLN A 2 33.36 18.15 37.06
C GLN A 2 34.50 17.87 36.06
N ARG A 3 35.46 17.01 36.43
CA ARG A 3 36.54 16.57 35.53
C ARG A 3 36.01 15.85 34.29
N ASN A 4 35.04 14.95 34.46
CA ASN A 4 34.46 14.20 33.36
C ASN A 4 33.63 15.09 32.43
N VAL A 5 32.93 16.10 32.98
CA VAL A 5 32.21 17.13 32.20
C VAL A 5 33.20 17.95 31.39
N LEU A 6 34.31 18.35 32.00
CA LEU A 6 35.36 19.10 31.31
C LEU A 6 35.97 18.31 30.15
N GLU A 7 36.33 17.04 30.38
CA GLU A 7 36.88 16.15 29.36
C GLU A 7 35.87 15.92 28.22
N ALA A 8 34.59 15.73 28.53
CA ALA A 8 33.52 15.58 27.54
C ALA A 8 33.36 16.84 26.68
N LEU A 9 33.37 18.03 27.28
CA LEU A 9 33.29 19.31 26.57
C LEU A 9 34.53 19.54 25.69
N GLN A 10 35.73 19.27 26.21
CA GLN A 10 36.98 19.39 25.45
C GLN A 10 37.00 18.48 24.23
N SER A 11 36.44 17.26 24.34
CA SER A 11 36.39 16.31 23.21
C SER A 11 35.46 16.74 22.07
N LYS A 12 34.59 17.73 22.30
CA LYS A 12 33.55 18.16 21.35
C LYS A 12 33.61 19.64 20.97
N GLN A 13 34.45 20.44 21.62
CA GLN A 13 34.53 21.88 21.34
C GLN A 13 35.19 22.19 20.00
N THR A 14 34.98 23.42 19.54
CA THR A 14 35.56 23.96 18.30
C THR A 14 36.20 25.31 18.61
N ASP A 15 37.08 25.82 17.73
CA ASP A 15 37.68 27.14 17.90
C ASP A 15 36.63 28.27 18.00
N LYS A 16 35.48 28.08 17.33
CA LYS A 16 34.33 29.01 17.34
C LYS A 16 33.52 28.94 18.64
N TYR A 17 33.50 27.78 19.30
CA TYR A 17 32.72 27.52 20.51
C TYR A 17 33.58 26.80 21.56
N PRO A 18 34.44 27.51 22.32
CA PRO A 18 35.32 26.94 23.33
C PRO A 18 34.54 26.63 24.62
N LEU A 19 33.66 25.63 24.55
CA LEU A 19 32.72 25.33 25.63
C LEU A 19 33.40 24.91 26.93
N SER A 20 34.58 24.26 26.88
CA SER A 20 35.31 23.92 28.10
C SER A 20 35.75 25.18 28.85
N ASP A 21 36.07 26.23 28.12
CA ASP A 21 36.55 27.49 28.70
C ASP A 21 35.40 28.28 29.31
N TRP A 22 34.21 28.24 28.68
CA TRP A 22 33.00 28.84 29.26
C TRP A 22 32.58 28.14 30.55
N TYR A 23 32.69 26.82 30.60
CA TYR A 23 32.43 26.04 31.79
C TYR A 23 33.44 26.34 32.91
N LEU A 24 34.76 26.31 32.61
CA LEU A 24 35.79 26.67 33.58
C LEU A 24 35.65 28.12 34.06
N GLY A 25 35.37 29.05 33.15
CA GLY A 25 35.12 30.45 33.46
C GLY A 25 33.92 30.62 34.39
N ALA A 26 32.85 29.85 34.21
CA ALA A 26 31.71 29.84 35.13
C ALA A 26 32.10 29.35 36.53
N LEU A 27 32.89 28.28 36.63
CA LEU A 27 33.37 27.76 37.91
C LEU A 27 34.28 28.77 38.63
N TYR A 28 35.21 29.41 37.91
CA TYR A 28 36.08 30.45 38.47
C TYR A 28 35.30 31.69 38.90
N ALA A 29 34.30 32.10 38.12
CA ALA A 29 33.43 33.21 38.51
C ALA A 29 32.70 32.88 39.82
N LEU A 30 32.11 31.68 39.93
CA LEU A 30 31.39 31.21 41.11
C LEU A 30 32.28 31.13 42.36
N ASP A 31 33.51 30.61 42.21
CA ASP A 31 34.46 30.40 43.30
C ASP A 31 35.08 31.72 43.81
N ASN A 32 35.04 32.79 43.00
CA ASN A 32 35.49 34.11 43.42
C ASN A 32 34.51 34.77 44.40
N HIS A 33 34.71 34.52 45.69
CA HIS A 33 33.92 35.10 46.78
C HIS A 33 33.98 36.63 46.89
N TYR A 34 34.95 37.29 46.24
CA TYR A 34 35.06 38.75 46.19
C TYR A 34 34.25 39.38 45.04
N ASN A 35 33.72 38.57 44.14
CA ASN A 35 32.87 39.03 43.06
C ASN A 35 31.40 39.05 43.51
N PRO A 36 30.79 40.23 43.73
CA PRO A 36 29.41 40.32 44.16
C PRO A 36 28.43 39.79 43.11
N ASP A 37 28.86 39.67 41.85
CA ASP A 37 28.07 39.25 40.71
C ASP A 37 28.39 37.81 40.25
N ARG A 38 29.12 37.05 41.08
CA ARG A 38 29.63 35.71 40.75
C ARG A 38 28.57 34.73 40.25
N ILE A 39 27.38 34.76 40.82
CA ILE A 39 26.27 33.85 40.44
C ILE A 39 25.74 34.22 39.06
N ALA A 40 25.44 35.50 38.81
CA ALA A 40 24.88 35.93 37.54
C ALA A 40 25.88 35.75 36.40
N GLN A 41 27.17 36.00 36.64
CA GLN A 41 28.24 35.77 35.67
C GLN A 41 28.43 34.28 35.37
N ALA A 42 28.47 33.43 36.41
CA ALA A 42 28.52 31.98 36.22
C ALA A 42 27.29 31.48 35.46
N ALA A 43 26.09 31.93 35.83
CA ALA A 43 24.84 31.58 35.16
C ALA A 43 24.85 32.00 33.68
N HIS A 44 25.39 33.17 33.36
CA HIS A 44 25.48 33.66 31.99
C HIS A 44 26.36 32.74 31.13
N SER A 45 27.57 32.42 31.61
CA SER A 45 28.49 31.52 30.92
C SER A 45 27.90 30.12 30.71
N LEU A 46 27.24 29.56 31.73
CA LEU A 46 26.58 28.24 31.63
C LEU A 46 25.37 28.26 30.69
N ARG A 47 24.63 29.37 30.64
CA ARG A 47 23.49 29.56 29.73
C ARG A 47 23.96 29.60 28.27
N GLU A 48 25.04 30.33 27.99
CA GLU A 48 25.65 30.38 26.65
C GLU A 48 26.18 29.00 26.25
N LEU A 49 26.83 28.27 27.16
CA LEU A 49 27.26 26.89 26.93
C LEU A 49 26.09 26.01 26.49
N LEU A 50 24.98 26.03 27.23
CA LEU A 50 23.81 25.21 26.92
C LEU A 50 23.17 25.61 25.57
N GLU A 51 23.19 26.89 25.22
CA GLU A 51 22.65 27.39 23.94
C GLU A 51 23.51 26.99 22.73
N LYS A 52 24.84 26.87 22.90
CA LYS A 52 25.76 26.54 21.81
C LYS A 52 26.17 25.07 21.74
N LEU A 53 25.91 24.28 22.79
CA LEU A 53 26.02 22.81 22.81
C LEU A 53 25.50 22.10 21.53
N PRO A 54 24.35 22.49 20.95
CA PRO A 54 23.80 21.86 19.75
C PRO A 54 24.65 22.08 18.49
N ARG A 55 25.40 23.20 18.45
CA ARG A 55 26.11 23.69 17.25
C ARG A 55 27.45 22.99 17.04
N LEU A 56 27.80 22.03 17.90
CA LEU A 56 29.06 21.28 17.86
C LEU A 56 29.10 20.19 16.78
N ILE A 57 27.95 19.70 16.31
CA ILE A 57 27.87 18.50 15.47
C ILE A 57 27.40 18.82 14.05
N HIS A 58 26.76 19.97 13.84
CA HIS A 58 26.57 20.56 12.53
C HIS A 58 27.03 22.02 12.58
N GLU A 59 28.09 22.36 11.83
CA GLU A 59 28.37 23.72 11.38
C GLU A 59 27.25 24.17 10.44
N SER A 60 26.04 24.34 10.99
CA SER A 60 25.00 25.07 10.29
C SER A 60 25.20 26.54 10.67
N ASP A 61 25.73 27.30 9.71
CA ASP A 61 25.65 28.76 9.70
C ASP A 61 24.18 29.15 9.56
N ILE A 62 23.40 28.97 10.63
CA ILE A 62 22.13 29.68 10.77
C ILE A 62 22.53 31.16 10.86
N PRO A 63 22.21 32.00 9.86
CA PRO A 63 22.61 33.39 9.87
C PRO A 63 22.07 34.02 11.16
N GLU A 64 22.95 34.61 11.96
CA GLU A 64 22.52 35.39 13.11
C GLU A 64 21.72 36.58 12.58
N ASN A 65 20.40 36.47 12.64
CA ASN A 65 19.53 37.52 12.18
C ASN A 65 19.65 38.70 13.14
N THR A 66 19.80 39.90 12.60
CA THR A 66 19.82 41.10 13.43
C THR A 66 18.50 41.18 14.22
N PRO A 67 18.51 41.49 15.54
CA PRO A 67 17.34 41.45 16.42
C PRO A 67 16.09 42.18 15.87
N ARG A 68 16.33 43.16 15.00
CA ARG A 68 15.31 43.99 14.34
C ARG A 68 14.39 43.21 13.39
N PHE A 69 14.92 42.24 12.64
CA PHE A 69 14.12 41.48 11.66
C PHE A 69 13.34 40.32 12.29
N TYR A 70 13.86 39.71 13.36
CA TYR A 70 13.15 38.67 14.13
C TYR A 70 11.85 39.21 14.72
N ASN A 71 11.91 40.34 15.43
CA ASN A 71 10.73 40.96 16.04
C ASN A 71 9.73 41.43 14.99
N MET A 72 10.20 42.03 13.89
CA MET A 72 9.34 42.50 12.81
C MET A 72 8.61 41.33 12.12
N ARG A 73 9.30 40.22 11.87
CA ARG A 73 8.70 39.01 11.27
C ARG A 73 7.66 38.37 12.19
N ASN A 74 7.97 38.21 13.47
CA ASN A 74 7.02 37.64 14.44
C ASN A 74 5.78 38.53 14.58
N ASN A 75 5.96 39.85 14.61
CA ASN A 75 4.84 40.80 14.63
C ASN A 75 3.96 40.68 13.39
N ILE A 76 4.55 40.57 12.20
CA ILE A 76 3.81 40.38 10.93
C ILE A 76 3.05 39.05 10.96
N SER A 77 3.70 37.95 11.38
CA SER A 77 3.07 36.63 11.51
C SER A 77 1.87 36.62 12.47
N ASP A 78 2.02 37.25 13.63
CA ASP A 78 0.96 37.39 14.63
C ASP A 78 -0.20 38.25 14.11
N LEU A 79 0.09 39.37 13.47
CA LEU A 79 -0.90 40.27 12.87
C LEU A 79 -1.72 39.55 11.80
N ILE A 80 -1.07 38.81 10.91
CA ILE A 80 -1.72 38.03 9.84
C ILE A 80 -2.56 36.90 10.45
N SER A 81 -2.01 36.15 11.41
CA SER A 81 -2.72 35.04 12.06
C SER A 81 -3.97 35.50 12.82
N ARG A 82 -3.88 36.62 13.56
CA ARG A 82 -5.02 37.23 14.26
C ARG A 82 -6.07 37.75 13.30
N SER A 83 -5.64 38.30 12.17
CA SER A 83 -6.54 38.82 11.14
C SER A 83 -7.26 37.66 10.43
N LYS A 84 -6.56 36.57 10.09
CA LYS A 84 -7.11 35.37 9.47
C LYS A 84 -8.14 34.66 10.35
N LYS A 85 -7.91 34.59 11.68
CA LYS A 85 -8.87 34.02 12.64
C LYS A 85 -10.22 34.75 12.69
N ARG A 86 -10.30 35.98 12.17
CA ARG A 86 -11.56 36.73 12.07
C ARG A 86 -12.37 36.36 10.82
N CYS A 87 -11.82 35.54 9.93
CA CYS A 87 -12.47 35.10 8.70
C CYS A 87 -12.76 33.58 8.76
N PRO A 88 -14.03 33.14 8.70
CA PRO A 88 -14.42 31.74 8.92
C PRO A 88 -13.82 30.73 7.93
N GLU A 89 -13.57 31.13 6.68
CA GLU A 89 -12.95 30.29 5.62
C GLU A 89 -11.52 30.74 5.25
N GLY A 90 -10.86 31.49 6.14
CA GLY A 90 -9.59 32.16 5.84
C GLY A 90 -9.77 33.33 4.88
N TRP A 91 -8.77 33.61 4.02
CA TRP A 91 -8.83 34.73 3.06
C TRP A 91 -9.77 34.50 1.87
N LYS A 92 -10.45 33.34 1.80
CA LYS A 92 -11.18 32.89 0.62
C LYS A 92 -12.63 33.42 0.66
N GLY A 93 -13.02 34.20 -0.34
CA GLY A 93 -14.40 34.72 -0.47
C GLY A 93 -14.69 36.02 0.30
N GLU A 94 -13.71 36.55 1.04
CA GLU A 94 -13.81 37.83 1.74
C GLU A 94 -13.71 39.02 0.75
N LYS A 95 -14.22 40.21 1.14
CA LYS A 95 -14.11 41.47 0.36
C LYS A 95 -12.68 42.02 0.36
N ILE A 96 -11.74 41.24 -0.16
CA ILE A 96 -10.36 41.61 -0.44
C ILE A 96 -10.14 41.34 -1.93
N ASP A 97 -9.56 42.31 -2.65
CA ASP A 97 -9.35 42.13 -4.07
C ASP A 97 -8.38 40.97 -4.37
N LYS A 98 -8.43 40.46 -5.59
CA LYS A 98 -7.64 39.29 -6.02
C LYS A 98 -6.13 39.50 -5.86
N ASN A 99 -5.64 40.75 -5.98
CA ASN A 99 -4.22 41.07 -5.87
C ASN A 99 -3.77 41.08 -4.41
N LEU A 100 -4.57 41.63 -3.51
CA LEU A 100 -4.32 41.62 -2.08
C LEU A 100 -4.38 40.20 -1.50
N ALA A 101 -5.35 39.38 -1.91
CA ALA A 101 -5.43 37.98 -1.51
C ALA A 101 -4.15 37.21 -1.93
N LYS A 102 -3.68 37.44 -3.16
CA LYS A 102 -2.43 36.85 -3.66
C LYS A 102 -1.21 37.35 -2.86
N ALA A 103 -1.14 38.64 -2.56
CA ALA A 103 -0.06 39.21 -1.75
C ALA A 103 -0.02 38.62 -0.34
N LEU A 104 -1.18 38.46 0.31
CA LEU A 104 -1.28 37.82 1.63
C LEU A 104 -0.85 36.35 1.59
N THR A 105 -1.25 35.60 0.55
CA THR A 105 -0.80 34.21 0.36
C THR A 105 0.71 34.12 0.12
N GLU A 106 1.31 35.01 -0.67
CA GLU A 106 2.77 35.04 -0.87
C GLU A 106 3.52 35.47 0.40
N ILE A 107 2.94 36.36 1.22
CA ILE A 107 3.50 36.71 2.54
C ILE A 107 3.41 35.52 3.50
N GLU A 108 2.28 34.80 3.53
CA GLU A 108 2.14 33.56 4.31
C GLU A 108 3.18 32.53 3.88
N LYS A 109 3.33 32.32 2.58
CA LYS A 109 4.34 31.42 2.01
C LYS A 109 5.76 31.87 2.36
N TYR A 110 6.06 33.18 2.27
CA TYR A 110 7.34 33.73 2.71
C TYR A 110 7.58 33.50 4.20
N LEU A 111 6.56 33.69 5.05
CA LEU A 111 6.66 33.49 6.50
C LEU A 111 6.84 32.01 6.86
N GLU A 112 6.17 31.10 6.16
CA GLU A 112 6.36 29.66 6.30
C GLU A 112 7.78 29.24 5.87
N LEU A 113 8.21 29.66 4.68
CA LEU A 113 9.56 29.38 4.16
C LEU A 113 10.68 29.98 5.03
N ASN A 114 10.38 31.03 5.80
CA ASN A 114 11.34 31.66 6.70
C ASN A 114 11.07 31.34 8.17
N LYS A 115 10.15 30.43 8.51
CA LYS A 115 9.83 30.11 9.90
C LYS A 115 11.08 29.57 10.58
N GLN A 116 11.52 30.23 11.64
CA GLN A 116 12.67 29.77 12.42
C GLN A 116 12.18 28.88 13.55
N PRO A 117 12.93 27.82 13.89
CA PRO A 117 12.56 26.95 14.98
C PRO A 117 12.46 27.76 16.28
N ASN A 118 11.36 27.58 17.00
CA ASN A 118 11.20 28.13 18.34
C ASN A 118 12.24 27.49 19.28
N ARG A 119 12.38 28.03 20.50
CA ARG A 119 13.41 27.54 21.44
C ARG A 119 13.28 26.05 21.77
N GLY A 120 12.05 25.54 21.89
CA GLY A 120 11.81 24.11 22.13
C GLY A 120 12.18 23.25 20.93
N GLU A 121 11.89 23.71 19.71
CA GLU A 121 12.30 23.05 18.46
C GLU A 121 13.82 23.04 18.30
N ARG A 122 14.50 24.15 18.63
CA ARG A 122 15.98 24.22 18.65
C ARG A 122 16.60 23.24 19.65
N ILE A 123 16.00 23.08 20.84
CA ILE A 123 16.43 22.08 21.83
C ILE A 123 16.20 20.66 21.29
N GLN A 124 15.07 20.39 20.63
CA GLN A 124 14.82 19.07 20.05
C GLN A 124 15.84 18.73 18.95
N GLN A 125 16.10 19.68 18.05
CA GLN A 125 17.14 19.54 17.03
C GLN A 125 18.51 19.30 17.67
N ALA A 126 18.83 19.99 18.77
CA ALA A 126 20.07 19.77 19.51
C ALA A 126 20.22 18.34 20.00
N ILE A 127 19.19 17.82 20.67
CA ILE A 127 19.22 16.47 21.22
C ILE A 127 19.37 15.46 20.08
N ALA A 128 18.63 15.63 18.97
CA ALA A 128 18.72 14.74 17.81
C ALA A 128 20.09 14.80 17.10
N THR A 129 20.75 15.95 17.16
CA THR A 129 22.10 16.12 16.61
C THR A 129 23.13 15.37 17.47
N ILE A 130 22.97 15.46 18.80
CA ILE A 130 23.85 14.85 19.79
C ILE A 130 23.65 13.33 19.92
N ASP A 131 22.41 12.88 19.89
CA ASP A 131 22.01 11.48 19.85
C ASP A 131 21.17 11.25 18.59
N PRO A 132 21.81 10.85 17.46
CA PRO A 132 21.12 10.58 16.20
C PRO A 132 20.04 9.49 16.31
N MET A 133 20.07 8.68 17.38
CA MET A 133 19.10 7.63 17.65
C MET A 133 18.07 8.05 18.72
N VAL A 134 18.04 9.30 19.18
CA VAL A 134 17.08 9.76 20.20
C VAL A 134 15.63 9.52 19.76
N ASN A 135 15.38 9.62 18.45
CA ASN A 135 14.07 9.37 17.84
C ASN A 135 13.60 7.90 17.95
N ARG A 136 14.47 6.99 18.43
CA ARG A 136 14.14 5.59 18.74
C ARG A 136 13.55 5.41 20.13
N LEU A 137 13.71 6.40 21.02
CA LEU A 137 13.13 6.38 22.36
C LEU A 137 11.63 6.70 22.30
N ASP A 138 10.91 6.34 23.35
CA ASP A 138 9.50 6.72 23.53
C ASP A 138 9.31 8.25 23.44
N SER A 139 8.21 8.70 22.84
CA SER A 139 7.87 10.11 22.73
C SER A 139 7.81 10.83 24.09
N GLU A 140 7.37 10.16 25.15
CA GLU A 140 7.35 10.72 26.51
C GLU A 140 8.77 10.92 27.06
N ILE A 141 9.67 9.96 26.79
CA ILE A 141 11.08 10.06 27.18
C ILE A 141 11.75 11.22 26.43
N GLN A 142 11.51 11.32 25.12
CA GLN A 142 12.02 12.43 24.30
C GLN A 142 11.51 13.78 24.82
N GLU A 143 10.22 13.88 25.12
CA GLU A 143 9.60 15.08 25.67
C GLU A 143 10.15 15.41 27.08
N GLY A 144 10.38 14.40 27.91
CA GLY A 144 11.01 14.54 29.21
C GLY A 144 12.41 15.15 29.12
N LYS A 145 13.26 14.63 28.22
CA LYS A 145 14.60 15.18 27.95
C LYS A 145 14.52 16.62 27.46
N ARG A 146 13.59 16.92 26.54
CA ARG A 146 13.36 18.29 26.04
C ARG A 146 12.96 19.24 27.17
N LYS A 147 12.01 18.83 28.01
CA LYS A 147 11.55 19.62 29.17
C LYS A 147 12.65 19.85 30.19
N GLN A 148 13.48 18.85 30.47
CA GLN A 148 14.61 18.95 31.39
C GLN A 148 15.61 20.03 30.93
N LEU A 149 16.04 19.96 29.67
CA LEU A 149 16.92 20.97 29.05
C LEU A 149 16.30 22.37 29.06
N LEU A 150 15.01 22.47 28.73
CA LEU A 150 14.29 23.75 28.75
C LEU A 150 14.19 24.34 30.17
N ASN A 151 13.98 23.50 31.18
CA ASN A 151 13.90 23.91 32.58
C ASN A 151 15.26 24.40 33.10
N LEU A 152 16.33 23.68 32.80
CA LEU A 152 17.70 24.11 33.13
C LEU A 152 18.03 25.47 32.51
N TRP A 153 17.67 25.64 31.24
CA TRP A 153 17.84 26.93 30.59
C TRP A 153 17.07 28.06 31.29
N LYS A 154 15.80 27.83 31.66
CA LYS A 154 14.97 28.81 32.37
C LYS A 154 15.54 29.16 33.75
N ARG A 155 16.03 28.16 34.49
CA ARG A 155 16.69 28.38 35.80
C ARG A 155 17.93 29.25 35.65
N LEU A 156 18.82 28.91 34.72
CA LEU A 156 19.99 29.75 34.41
C LEU A 156 19.61 31.16 33.99
N GLN A 157 18.61 31.31 33.13
CA GLN A 157 18.09 32.62 32.73
C GLN A 157 17.64 33.44 33.94
N ASN A 158 16.92 32.83 34.89
CA ASN A 158 16.49 33.54 36.10
C ASN A 158 17.68 34.01 36.94
N PHE A 159 18.73 33.20 37.08
CA PHE A 159 19.96 33.62 37.78
C PHE A 159 20.73 34.73 37.05
N THR A 160 20.55 34.91 35.73
CA THR A 160 21.19 36.00 34.97
C THR A 160 20.52 37.37 35.12
N HIS A 161 19.22 37.41 35.45
CA HIS A 161 18.53 38.67 35.73
C HIS A 161 18.61 38.90 37.23
N HIS A 162 19.02 40.08 37.68
CA HIS A 162 19.21 40.41 39.12
C HIS A 162 17.90 40.46 39.94
N ASN A 163 16.96 39.54 39.72
CA ASN A 163 15.68 39.46 40.37
C ASN A 163 15.72 38.43 41.52
N SER A 164 15.45 38.93 42.72
CA SER A 164 15.30 38.23 44.01
C SER A 164 16.56 37.56 44.59
N ASN A 165 16.68 37.60 45.92
CA ASN A 165 17.79 37.08 46.73
C ASN A 165 18.31 35.73 46.20
N LEU A 166 19.47 35.78 45.53
CA LEU A 166 20.08 34.62 44.87
C LEU A 166 20.59 33.64 45.95
N ASP A 167 19.94 32.49 46.06
CA ASP A 167 20.39 31.40 46.91
C ASP A 167 21.55 30.65 46.22
N VAL A 168 22.73 30.68 46.85
CA VAL A 168 23.94 29.98 46.39
C VAL A 168 23.67 28.48 46.31
N GLU A 169 22.86 27.93 47.21
CA GLU A 169 22.58 26.50 47.25
C GLU A 169 21.65 26.09 46.09
N GLU A 170 20.65 26.91 45.78
CA GLU A 170 19.81 26.71 44.60
C GLU A 170 20.62 26.76 43.29
N PHE A 171 21.60 27.67 43.20
CA PHE A 171 22.50 27.74 42.05
C PHE A 171 23.41 26.51 41.95
N ARG A 172 23.97 26.03 43.08
CA ARG A 172 24.78 24.80 43.11
C ARG A 172 24.00 23.57 42.67
N ASN A 173 22.74 23.45 43.11
CA ASN A 173 21.84 22.39 42.64
C ASN A 173 21.60 22.51 41.12
N CYS A 174 21.40 23.73 40.62
CA CYS A 174 21.26 23.95 39.17
C CYS A 174 22.52 23.59 38.39
N LEU A 175 23.70 23.90 38.93
CA LEU A 175 24.98 23.53 38.34
C LEU A 175 25.16 22.01 38.30
N GLN A 176 24.83 21.30 39.40
CA GLN A 176 24.92 19.85 39.45
C GLN A 176 24.00 19.17 38.43
N ASP A 177 22.76 19.66 38.29
CA ASP A 177 21.81 19.14 37.29
C ASP A 177 22.30 19.41 35.85
N LEU A 178 22.91 20.58 35.61
CA LEU A 178 23.52 20.92 34.32
C LEU A 178 24.72 20.02 34.03
N GLU A 179 25.63 19.83 34.99
CA GLU A 179 26.79 18.96 34.85
C GLU A 179 26.37 17.53 34.53
N GLY A 180 25.35 17.00 35.21
CA GLY A 180 24.76 15.70 34.89
C GLY A 180 24.19 15.65 33.47
N THR A 181 23.40 16.65 33.09
CA THR A 181 22.76 16.71 31.75
C THR A 181 23.78 16.85 30.63
N VAL A 182 24.81 17.69 30.80
CA VAL A 182 25.89 17.86 29.82
C VAL A 182 26.72 16.59 29.70
N PHE A 183 27.03 15.94 30.82
CA PHE A 183 27.70 14.65 30.78
C PHE A 183 26.86 13.59 30.06
N ASP A 184 25.58 13.46 30.39
CA ASP A 184 24.66 12.52 29.74
C ASP A 184 24.47 12.82 28.25
N LEU A 185 24.60 14.07 27.82
CA LEU A 185 24.50 14.48 26.41
C LEU A 185 25.81 14.33 25.64
N LEU A 186 26.97 14.59 26.23
CA LEU A 186 28.23 14.61 25.50
C LEU A 186 29.10 13.38 25.70
N ALA A 187 28.86 12.58 26.75
CA ALA A 187 29.58 11.34 26.95
C ALA A 187 29.48 10.49 25.68
N PRO A 188 30.61 9.96 25.16
CA PRO A 188 30.58 9.08 24.00
C PRO A 188 29.57 7.94 24.24
N ILE A 189 29.01 7.40 23.16
CA ILE A 189 28.32 6.10 23.22
C ILE A 189 29.41 5.08 23.56
N THR A 190 29.74 4.96 24.84
CA THR A 190 30.90 4.21 25.27
C THR A 190 30.52 2.75 25.27
N ALA A 191 31.41 1.92 24.75
CA ALA A 191 31.37 0.47 24.94
C ALA A 191 31.09 0.10 26.40
N GLN A 192 31.44 0.97 27.36
CA GLN A 192 31.14 0.83 28.79
C GLN A 192 29.64 0.71 29.12
N ASP A 193 28.76 1.50 28.51
CA ASP A 193 27.30 1.36 28.74
C ASP A 193 26.79 0.02 28.20
N GLN A 194 27.25 -0.34 27.00
CA GLN A 194 26.86 -1.59 26.37
C GLN A 194 27.46 -2.79 27.12
N GLU A 195 28.65 -2.67 27.69
CA GLU A 195 29.29 -3.65 28.56
C GLU A 195 28.53 -3.80 29.89
N GLU A 196 28.05 -2.69 30.46
CA GLU A 196 27.20 -2.71 31.66
C GLU A 196 25.85 -3.36 31.34
N ILE A 197 25.21 -3.00 30.22
CA ILE A 197 24.01 -3.67 29.70
C ILE A 197 24.26 -5.18 29.56
N GLN A 198 25.36 -5.58 28.92
CA GLN A 198 25.71 -6.99 28.77
C GLN A 198 25.93 -7.69 30.13
N THR A 199 26.55 -7.01 31.08
CA THR A 199 26.78 -7.54 32.43
C THR A 199 25.46 -7.81 33.12
N ILE A 200 24.54 -6.84 33.12
CA ILE A 200 23.19 -7.01 33.68
C ILE A 200 22.43 -8.13 32.95
N LEU A 201 22.54 -8.21 31.62
CA LEU A 201 21.89 -9.27 30.83
C LEU A 201 22.42 -10.68 31.16
N ARG A 202 23.65 -10.80 31.67
CA ARG A 202 24.27 -12.08 32.10
C ARG A 202 23.88 -12.50 33.51
N HIS A 203 23.29 -11.63 34.32
CA HIS A 203 22.85 -11.99 35.67
C HIS A 203 21.69 -12.99 35.60
N PRO A 204 21.83 -14.21 36.16
CA PRO A 204 20.78 -15.23 36.11
C PRO A 204 19.56 -14.83 36.95
N ASP A 205 19.79 -14.21 38.11
CA ASP A 205 18.76 -13.64 38.99
C ASP A 205 18.88 -12.12 38.99
N ARG A 206 18.10 -11.45 38.15
CA ARG A 206 18.12 -9.99 38.06
C ARG A 206 17.46 -9.38 39.29
N SER A 207 18.24 -8.64 40.06
CA SER A 207 17.73 -7.91 41.21
C SER A 207 16.85 -6.73 40.76
N LYS A 208 16.06 -6.20 41.69
CA LYS A 208 15.30 -4.96 41.43
C LYS A 208 16.24 -3.80 41.02
N ASN A 209 17.42 -3.73 41.62
CA ASN A 209 18.43 -2.73 41.28
C ASN A 209 18.97 -2.91 39.86
N ASP A 210 19.17 -4.15 39.41
CA ASP A 210 19.61 -4.44 38.03
C ASP A 210 18.57 -3.96 37.00
N VAL A 211 17.29 -4.18 37.27
CA VAL A 211 16.19 -3.73 36.40
C VAL A 211 16.11 -2.20 36.37
N GLU A 212 16.16 -1.54 37.53
CA GLU A 212 16.15 -0.08 37.61
C GLU A 212 17.38 0.52 36.90
N ARG A 213 18.55 -0.11 37.07
CA ARG A 213 19.79 0.31 36.41
C ARG A 213 19.71 0.14 34.90
N MET A 214 19.20 -0.99 34.41
CA MET A 214 18.97 -1.23 32.98
C MET A 214 18.08 -0.14 32.38
N PHE A 215 16.96 0.18 33.02
CA PHE A 215 16.06 1.23 32.57
C PHE A 215 16.76 2.59 32.50
N SER A 216 17.58 2.94 33.51
CA SER A 216 18.38 4.16 33.45
C SER A 216 19.34 4.20 32.25
N LEU A 217 19.96 3.07 31.90
CA LEU A 217 20.93 2.98 30.80
C LEU A 217 20.26 3.10 29.43
N ILE A 218 19.11 2.43 29.22
CA ILE A 218 18.40 2.46 27.93
C ILE A 218 17.64 3.77 27.71
N GLU A 219 17.12 4.41 28.77
CA GLU A 219 16.48 5.72 28.68
C GLU A 219 17.52 6.84 28.47
N ARG A 220 18.79 6.59 28.79
CA ARG A 220 19.88 7.56 28.62
C ARG A 220 20.15 7.87 27.16
N ARG A 221 20.26 6.85 26.30
CA ARG A 221 20.64 6.97 24.88
C ARG A 221 19.82 6.07 23.96
N GLY A 222 19.45 6.59 22.79
CA GLY A 222 18.79 5.82 21.75
C GLY A 222 19.60 4.60 21.31
N ALA A 223 20.93 4.72 21.24
CA ALA A 223 21.82 3.61 20.90
C ALA A 223 21.79 2.46 21.93
N ASN A 224 21.71 2.78 23.23
CA ASN A 224 21.59 1.79 24.29
C ASN A 224 20.24 1.09 24.24
N PHE A 225 19.18 1.85 23.97
CA PHE A 225 17.83 1.31 23.78
C PHE A 225 17.79 0.29 22.63
N VAL A 226 18.31 0.67 21.46
CA VAL A 226 18.43 -0.24 20.31
C VAL A 226 19.25 -1.47 20.68
N PHE A 227 20.43 -1.27 21.25
CA PHE A 227 21.33 -2.36 21.62
C PHE A 227 20.67 -3.37 22.58
N PHE A 228 20.01 -2.88 23.63
CA PHE A 228 19.31 -3.71 24.59
C PHE A 228 18.22 -4.56 23.91
N PHE A 229 17.32 -3.93 23.13
CA PHE A 229 16.24 -4.65 22.46
C PHE A 229 16.77 -5.68 21.46
N THR A 230 17.83 -5.36 20.70
CA THR A 230 18.50 -6.33 19.84
C THR A 230 19.02 -7.53 20.64
N GLN A 231 19.71 -7.30 21.75
CA GLN A 231 20.31 -8.37 22.56
C GLN A 231 19.27 -9.30 23.20
N ILE A 232 18.16 -8.78 23.72
CA ILE A 232 17.09 -9.61 24.29
C ILE A 232 16.29 -10.36 23.22
N SER A 233 16.20 -9.79 22.01
CA SER A 233 15.54 -10.43 20.86
C SER A 233 16.37 -11.59 20.31
N GLU A 234 17.67 -11.38 20.07
CA GLU A 234 18.61 -12.41 19.60
C GLU A 234 18.67 -13.63 20.51
N LYS A 235 18.51 -13.42 21.83
CA LYS A 235 18.50 -14.50 22.84
C LYS A 235 17.10 -15.03 23.15
N THR A 236 16.06 -14.44 22.56
CA THR A 236 14.66 -14.76 22.84
C THR A 236 14.36 -14.74 24.34
N ASP A 237 14.90 -13.74 25.05
CA ASP A 237 14.86 -13.68 26.50
C ASP A 237 13.48 -13.19 26.99
N ILE A 238 12.58 -14.13 27.27
CA ILE A 238 11.22 -13.86 27.74
C ILE A 238 11.16 -13.24 29.15
N THR A 239 12.24 -13.34 29.92
CA THR A 239 12.23 -12.93 31.34
C THR A 239 12.16 -11.42 31.53
N TRP A 240 12.47 -10.63 30.48
CA TRP A 240 12.31 -9.18 30.46
C TRP A 240 10.86 -8.72 30.24
N LEU A 241 10.00 -9.57 29.67
CA LEU A 241 8.65 -9.21 29.29
C LEU A 241 7.83 -8.56 30.43
N PRO A 242 7.76 -9.13 31.66
CA PRO A 242 6.96 -8.55 32.74
C PRO A 242 7.50 -7.20 33.22
N PHE A 243 8.82 -7.01 33.19
CA PHE A 243 9.44 -5.75 33.60
C PHE A 243 9.17 -4.64 32.57
N LEU A 244 9.27 -4.97 31.28
CA LEU A 244 9.01 -4.03 30.19
C LEU A 244 7.53 -3.62 30.12
N GLU A 245 6.63 -4.58 30.33
CA GLU A 245 5.20 -4.33 30.41
C GLU A 245 4.85 -3.42 31.58
N LYS A 246 5.32 -3.74 32.79
CA LYS A 246 5.08 -2.93 33.99
C LYS A 246 5.60 -1.49 33.85
N LYS A 247 6.70 -1.31 33.13
CA LYS A 247 7.30 0.00 32.86
C LYS A 247 6.58 0.77 31.74
N GLY A 248 5.74 0.10 30.94
CA GLY A 248 4.90 0.72 29.91
C GLY A 248 5.51 0.75 28.50
N TYR A 249 6.57 0.00 28.21
CA TYR A 249 7.25 0.05 26.89
C TYR A 249 6.39 -0.43 25.71
N PHE A 250 5.26 -1.10 25.98
CA PHE A 250 4.32 -1.59 24.98
C PHE A 250 3.04 -0.74 24.88
N THR A 251 3.02 0.50 25.37
CA THR A 251 1.79 1.31 25.44
C THR A 251 1.72 2.45 24.42
N HIS A 252 2.87 2.97 23.97
CA HIS A 252 2.93 4.14 23.08
C HIS A 252 3.71 3.84 21.79
N PRO A 253 3.12 3.09 20.83
CA PRO A 253 3.74 2.90 19.53
C PRO A 253 3.97 4.25 18.82
N PRO A 254 5.09 4.45 18.12
CA PRO A 254 5.39 5.71 17.44
C PRO A 254 4.49 5.90 16.22
N ASN A 255 3.98 7.11 16.04
CA ASN A 255 3.25 7.52 14.84
C ASN A 255 4.21 7.89 13.69
N VAL A 256 3.64 8.02 12.49
CA VAL A 256 4.32 8.53 11.30
C VAL A 256 4.83 9.95 11.55
N GLN A 257 6.06 10.22 11.10
CA GLN A 257 6.67 11.54 11.19
C GLN A 257 6.69 12.17 9.79
N ARG A 258 6.11 13.36 9.67
CA ARG A 258 6.18 14.18 8.44
C ARG A 258 7.29 15.21 8.60
N THR A 259 8.12 15.36 7.58
CA THR A 259 9.23 16.32 7.56
C THR A 259 8.85 17.58 6.78
N ASP A 260 9.62 18.65 6.93
CA ASP A 260 9.35 19.96 6.32
C ASP A 260 9.40 19.95 4.78
N ASP A 261 10.02 18.93 4.18
CA ASP A 261 10.14 18.70 2.74
C ASP A 261 9.03 17.81 2.15
N ASP A 262 7.91 17.64 2.86
CA ASP A 262 6.81 16.71 2.54
C ASP A 262 7.23 15.21 2.52
N SER A 263 8.44 14.87 2.98
CA SER A 263 8.84 13.47 3.15
C SER A 263 8.16 12.85 4.38
N VAL A 264 8.04 11.52 4.35
CA VAL A 264 7.36 10.73 5.40
C VAL A 264 8.32 9.69 5.94
N ILE A 265 8.50 9.69 7.25
CA ILE A 265 9.35 8.74 7.99
C ILE A 265 8.45 7.79 8.78
N PHE A 266 8.73 6.50 8.67
CA PHE A 266 8.10 5.44 9.47
C PHE A 266 9.08 5.00 10.56
N PRO A 267 8.98 5.46 11.82
CA PRO A 267 9.90 5.04 12.87
C PRO A 267 9.76 3.54 13.13
N PHE A 268 10.88 2.81 13.19
CA PHE A 268 10.84 1.42 13.65
C PHE A 268 10.70 1.38 15.17
N TRP A 269 9.81 0.53 15.67
CA TRP A 269 9.50 0.39 17.09
C TRP A 269 10.10 -0.90 17.64
N TRP A 270 11.29 -0.80 18.25
CA TRP A 270 12.05 -1.95 18.75
C TRP A 270 11.27 -2.89 19.70
N PRO A 271 10.38 -2.40 20.59
CA PRO A 271 9.51 -3.26 21.38
C PRO A 271 8.67 -4.24 20.55
N ILE A 272 8.14 -3.86 19.37
CA ILE A 272 7.38 -4.81 18.53
C ILE A 272 8.28 -5.88 17.92
N GLY A 273 9.53 -5.55 17.60
CA GLY A 273 10.51 -6.51 17.12
C GLY A 273 10.82 -7.57 18.17
N TYR A 274 11.00 -7.15 19.41
CA TYR A 274 11.18 -8.08 20.53
C TYR A 274 9.95 -8.98 20.74
N LEU A 275 8.74 -8.41 20.73
CA LEU A 275 7.50 -9.20 20.83
C LEU A 275 7.37 -10.23 19.70
N ALA A 276 7.79 -9.90 18.48
CA ALA A 276 7.83 -10.82 17.35
C ALA A 276 8.74 -12.02 17.61
N GLU A 277 9.95 -11.81 18.10
CA GLU A 277 10.91 -12.91 18.36
C GLU A 277 10.44 -13.84 19.50
N ILE A 278 9.84 -13.30 20.56
CA ILE A 278 9.40 -14.12 21.72
C ILE A 278 8.01 -14.74 21.55
N SER A 279 7.30 -14.41 20.48
CA SER A 279 5.88 -14.76 20.29
C SER A 279 5.58 -16.26 20.38
N SER A 280 6.48 -17.12 19.89
CA SER A 280 6.35 -18.58 19.98
C SER A 280 6.57 -19.14 21.39
N HIS A 281 7.26 -18.39 22.26
CA HIS A 281 7.61 -18.82 23.62
C HIS A 281 6.64 -18.28 24.69
N ALA A 282 6.00 -17.14 24.43
CA ALA A 282 5.03 -16.51 25.34
C ALA A 282 3.76 -16.03 24.60
N PRO A 283 3.07 -16.91 23.85
CA PRO A 283 2.05 -16.49 22.89
C PRO A 283 0.87 -15.75 23.52
N ASP A 284 0.29 -16.30 24.60
CA ASP A 284 -0.90 -15.69 25.23
C ASP A 284 -0.60 -14.29 25.76
N LYS A 285 0.59 -14.09 26.34
CA LYS A 285 1.00 -12.80 26.89
C LYS A 285 1.30 -11.78 25.78
N VAL A 286 1.96 -12.20 24.71
CA VAL A 286 2.21 -11.34 23.55
C VAL A 286 0.90 -10.93 22.88
N ILE A 287 -0.05 -11.86 22.73
CA ILE A 287 -1.38 -11.56 22.18
C ILE A 287 -2.12 -10.55 23.05
N GLU A 288 -2.11 -10.73 24.37
CA GLU A 288 -2.73 -9.79 25.31
C GLU A 288 -2.16 -8.37 25.12
N ILE A 289 -0.83 -8.23 25.06
CA ILE A 289 -0.15 -6.95 24.87
C ILE A 289 -0.53 -6.32 23.53
N VAL A 290 -0.46 -7.10 22.43
CA VAL A 290 -0.74 -6.59 21.08
C VAL A 290 -2.19 -6.12 20.93
N LEU A 291 -3.15 -6.83 21.55
CA LEU A 291 -4.55 -6.44 21.50
C LEU A 291 -4.83 -5.13 22.24
N GLN A 292 -4.04 -4.79 23.26
CA GLN A 292 -4.15 -3.54 24.02
C GLN A 292 -3.50 -2.34 23.30
N LEU A 293 -2.73 -2.55 22.23
CA LEU A 293 -2.08 -1.45 21.51
C LEU A 293 -3.10 -0.45 20.97
N PRO A 294 -2.86 0.87 21.12
CA PRO A 294 -3.70 1.86 20.48
C PRO A 294 -3.55 1.77 18.96
N LYS A 295 -4.58 2.20 18.23
CA LYS A 295 -4.51 2.34 16.77
C LYS A 295 -3.43 3.37 16.42
N THR A 296 -2.59 3.05 15.43
CA THR A 296 -1.52 3.92 14.94
C THR A 296 -1.61 4.08 13.43
N ASP A 297 -0.95 5.10 12.88
CA ASP A 297 -0.79 5.31 11.44
C ASP A 297 0.52 4.72 10.90
N ASN A 298 1.38 4.18 11.77
CA ASN A 298 2.70 3.69 11.41
C ASN A 298 2.67 2.24 10.88
N PRO A 299 2.94 1.99 9.58
CA PRO A 299 2.91 0.65 9.02
C PRO A 299 3.89 -0.32 9.67
N ARG A 300 5.04 0.14 10.18
CA ARG A 300 6.05 -0.74 10.77
C ARG A 300 5.60 -1.43 12.06
N VAL A 301 4.65 -0.83 12.77
CA VAL A 301 4.05 -1.47 13.94
C VAL A 301 3.20 -2.65 13.50
N TYR A 302 2.41 -2.47 12.44
CA TYR A 302 1.58 -3.53 11.87
C TYR A 302 2.40 -4.62 11.17
N ASP A 303 3.52 -4.27 10.53
CA ASP A 303 4.48 -5.27 10.02
C ASP A 303 4.96 -6.20 11.15
N GLY A 304 5.27 -5.64 12.32
CA GLY A 304 5.64 -6.43 13.49
C GLY A 304 4.48 -7.29 14.02
N ILE A 305 3.24 -6.79 13.99
CA ILE A 305 2.04 -7.58 14.34
C ILE A 305 1.83 -8.74 13.36
N LEU A 306 2.06 -8.52 12.07
CA LEU A 306 2.01 -9.59 11.06
C LEU A 306 3.11 -10.63 11.31
N ASP A 307 4.33 -10.17 11.63
CA ASP A 307 5.44 -11.06 11.96
C ASP A 307 5.14 -11.89 13.23
N ILE A 308 4.52 -11.31 14.27
CA ILE A 308 4.00 -12.05 15.44
C ILE A 308 2.97 -13.10 15.00
N ALA A 309 1.95 -12.71 14.22
CA ALA A 309 0.88 -13.62 13.81
C ALA A 309 1.39 -14.84 13.04
N LEU A 310 2.47 -14.66 12.27
CA LEU A 310 3.11 -15.73 11.50
C LEU A 310 3.96 -16.71 12.32
N GLN A 311 4.34 -16.34 13.55
CA GLN A 311 5.07 -17.22 14.47
C GLN A 311 4.15 -18.02 15.40
N LEU A 312 2.91 -17.56 15.58
CA LEU A 312 1.89 -18.23 16.39
C LEU A 312 1.35 -19.49 15.69
N GLN A 313 0.78 -20.43 16.47
CA GLN A 313 0.26 -21.71 15.95
C GLN A 313 -1.18 -21.99 16.44
N GLY A 314 -1.86 -22.92 15.78
CA GLY A 314 -3.25 -23.29 16.09
C GLY A 314 -4.22 -22.12 15.94
N GLU A 315 -5.04 -21.89 16.95
CA GLU A 315 -6.05 -20.81 16.95
C GLU A 315 -5.48 -19.43 17.33
N GLN A 316 -4.23 -19.37 17.80
CA GLN A 316 -3.61 -18.14 18.30
C GLN A 316 -3.41 -17.03 17.25
N PRO A 317 -2.94 -17.31 16.01
CA PRO A 317 -2.80 -16.29 14.98
C PRO A 317 -4.10 -15.52 14.69
N ALA A 318 -5.24 -16.22 14.66
CA ALA A 318 -6.54 -15.64 14.37
C ALA A 318 -7.02 -14.67 15.46
N LYS A 319 -6.56 -14.83 16.71
CA LYS A 319 -6.87 -13.89 17.81
C LYS A 319 -6.37 -12.46 17.51
N LEU A 320 -5.33 -12.31 16.69
CA LEU A 320 -4.79 -11.01 16.27
C LEU A 320 -5.53 -10.36 15.10
N LYS A 321 -6.56 -11.04 14.54
CA LYS A 321 -7.36 -10.52 13.42
C LYS A 321 -7.83 -9.07 13.61
N PRO A 322 -8.36 -8.62 14.78
CA PRO A 322 -8.80 -7.24 14.94
C PRO A 322 -7.71 -6.21 14.61
N LYS A 323 -6.45 -6.47 15.01
CA LYS A 323 -5.31 -5.59 14.74
C LYS A 323 -4.81 -5.68 13.30
N ILE A 324 -4.93 -6.86 12.68
CA ILE A 324 -4.59 -7.07 11.27
C ILE A 324 -5.64 -6.39 10.36
N LEU A 325 -6.91 -6.33 10.77
CA LEU A 325 -7.92 -5.58 10.03
C LEU A 325 -7.69 -4.07 10.09
N GLU A 326 -7.19 -3.54 11.21
CA GLU A 326 -6.78 -2.13 11.30
C GLU A 326 -5.69 -1.77 10.28
N SER A 327 -4.75 -2.67 10.01
CA SER A 327 -3.61 -2.42 9.10
C SER A 327 -3.97 -2.37 7.62
N VAL A 328 -5.15 -2.86 7.23
CA VAL A 328 -5.60 -2.81 5.82
C VAL A 328 -6.17 -1.43 5.45
N ASP A 329 -6.52 -0.60 6.44
CA ASP A 329 -7.16 0.71 6.25
C ASP A 329 -6.24 1.91 6.55
N ILE A 330 -4.95 1.68 6.85
CA ILE A 330 -3.99 2.77 7.05
C ILE A 330 -3.57 3.42 5.71
N GLU A 331 -3.22 4.71 5.76
CA GLU A 331 -2.83 5.51 4.58
C GLU A 331 -1.56 4.97 3.90
N TYR A 332 -0.56 4.61 4.70
CA TYR A 332 0.70 4.07 4.22
C TYR A 332 0.79 2.60 4.59
N GLN A 333 0.87 1.73 3.60
CA GLN A 333 1.09 0.31 3.82
C GLN A 333 2.55 -0.07 3.53
N SER A 334 3.06 -1.06 4.25
CA SER A 334 4.37 -1.66 4.00
C SER A 334 4.25 -3.18 4.01
N ARG A 335 5.20 -3.86 3.36
CA ARG A 335 5.34 -5.32 3.29
C ARG A 335 4.01 -6.08 3.09
N THR A 336 3.09 -5.55 2.29
CA THR A 336 1.72 -6.10 2.16
C THR A 336 1.69 -7.50 1.55
N TYR A 337 2.76 -7.88 0.83
CA TYR A 337 2.97 -9.27 0.39
C TYR A 337 2.92 -10.28 1.55
N ARG A 338 3.20 -9.87 2.80
CA ARG A 338 3.10 -10.71 4.02
C ARG A 338 1.67 -11.14 4.32
N TYR A 339 0.64 -10.43 3.82
CA TYR A 339 -0.73 -10.92 3.91
C TYR A 339 -0.92 -12.24 3.15
N ALA A 340 -0.16 -12.47 2.07
CA ALA A 340 -0.18 -13.75 1.37
C ALA A 340 0.35 -14.88 2.26
N ASP A 341 1.49 -14.63 2.94
CA ASP A 341 2.07 -15.57 3.90
C ASP A 341 1.09 -15.86 5.05
N LEU A 342 0.40 -14.83 5.54
CA LEU A 342 -0.57 -14.95 6.62
C LEU A 342 -1.79 -15.78 6.22
N LEU A 343 -2.34 -15.55 5.02
CA LEU A 343 -3.46 -16.35 4.51
C LEU A 343 -3.05 -17.83 4.33
N ALA A 344 -1.86 -18.08 3.79
CA ALA A 344 -1.33 -19.43 3.68
C ALA A 344 -1.14 -20.09 5.05
N HIS A 345 -0.62 -19.34 6.02
CA HIS A 345 -0.44 -19.79 7.40
C HIS A 345 -1.77 -20.12 8.07
N TRP A 346 -2.75 -19.21 8.05
CA TRP A 346 -4.09 -19.46 8.60
C TRP A 346 -4.79 -20.63 7.93
N THR A 347 -4.62 -20.80 6.62
CA THR A 347 -5.16 -21.96 5.90
C THR A 347 -4.54 -23.26 6.42
N LYS A 348 -3.21 -23.29 6.61
CA LYS A 348 -2.48 -24.45 7.14
C LYS A 348 -2.88 -24.77 8.59
N GLU A 349 -3.11 -23.75 9.42
CA GLU A 349 -3.55 -23.88 10.81
C GLU A 349 -5.08 -24.10 10.96
N ASN A 350 -5.78 -24.42 9.86
CA ASN A 350 -7.22 -24.66 9.78
C ASN A 350 -8.10 -23.48 10.26
N GLN A 351 -7.56 -22.26 10.23
CA GLN A 351 -8.25 -21.00 10.54
C GLN A 351 -8.93 -20.42 9.29
N ILE A 352 -9.70 -21.27 8.61
CA ILE A 352 -10.29 -21.01 7.29
C ILE A 352 -11.25 -19.82 7.31
N ALA A 353 -12.13 -19.74 8.32
CA ALA A 353 -13.15 -18.71 8.38
C ALA A 353 -12.53 -17.30 8.47
N ASP A 354 -11.47 -17.15 9.27
CA ASP A 354 -10.71 -15.91 9.40
C ASP A 354 -9.93 -15.58 8.13
N ALA A 355 -9.35 -16.59 7.47
CA ALA A 355 -8.68 -16.42 6.18
C ALA A 355 -9.64 -15.95 5.09
N LEU A 356 -10.85 -16.50 5.03
CA LEU A 356 -11.90 -16.05 4.11
C LEU A 356 -12.35 -14.61 4.42
N GLU A 357 -12.50 -14.25 5.69
CA GLU A 357 -12.88 -12.89 6.08
C GLU A 357 -11.82 -11.85 5.69
N LEU A 358 -10.55 -12.12 5.98
CA LEU A 358 -9.45 -11.25 5.57
C LEU A 358 -9.35 -11.18 4.04
N SER A 359 -9.47 -12.32 3.35
CA SER A 359 -9.42 -12.38 1.88
C SER A 359 -10.48 -11.50 1.24
N LYS A 360 -11.70 -11.40 1.79
CA LYS A 360 -12.77 -10.51 1.26
C LYS A 360 -12.32 -9.07 1.14
N ILE A 361 -11.50 -8.60 2.07
CA ILE A 361 -11.00 -7.23 2.11
C ILE A 361 -9.80 -7.08 1.17
N LEU A 362 -8.90 -8.07 1.18
CA LEU A 362 -7.66 -8.01 0.40
C LEU A 362 -7.89 -8.07 -1.12
N VAL A 363 -8.88 -8.86 -1.58
CA VAL A 363 -9.19 -8.97 -3.02
C VAL A 363 -10.06 -7.82 -3.54
N ALA A 364 -10.56 -6.96 -2.66
CA ALA A 364 -11.55 -5.96 -3.02
C ALA A 364 -10.94 -4.80 -3.81
N PHE A 365 -11.63 -4.40 -4.88
CA PHE A 365 -11.33 -3.16 -5.59
C PHE A 365 -11.94 -1.96 -4.87
N VAL A 366 -11.23 -0.84 -4.92
CA VAL A 366 -11.70 0.47 -4.44
C VAL A 366 -12.14 1.35 -5.61
N PRO A 367 -13.07 2.31 -5.38
CA PRO A 367 -13.50 3.24 -6.41
C PRO A 367 -12.33 4.03 -7.01
N ASP A 368 -12.46 4.41 -8.28
CA ASP A 368 -11.47 5.26 -8.96
C ASP A 368 -11.23 6.56 -8.16
N PRO A 369 -9.99 6.87 -7.75
CA PRO A 369 -9.66 8.11 -7.04
C PRO A 369 -10.07 9.37 -7.80
N LYS A 370 -10.09 9.29 -9.15
CA LYS A 370 -10.49 10.37 -10.05
C LYS A 370 -11.97 10.28 -10.47
N SER A 371 -12.77 9.44 -9.82
CA SER A 371 -14.20 9.25 -10.14
C SER A 371 -14.98 10.57 -10.26
N LYS A 372 -14.81 11.48 -9.29
CA LYS A 372 -15.48 12.81 -9.31
C LYS A 372 -15.06 13.68 -10.49
N GLU A 373 -13.78 13.67 -10.85
CA GLU A 373 -13.25 14.43 -11.98
C GLU A 373 -13.79 13.87 -13.31
N LYS A 374 -13.75 12.55 -13.47
CA LYS A 374 -14.23 11.84 -14.66
C LYS A 374 -15.74 11.97 -14.81
N GLN A 375 -16.50 11.95 -13.72
CA GLN A 375 -17.95 12.17 -13.74
C GLN A 375 -18.30 13.58 -14.21
N LYS A 376 -17.52 14.60 -13.85
CA LYS A 376 -17.71 15.96 -14.41
C LYS A 376 -17.46 15.97 -15.91
N ARG A 377 -16.33 15.41 -16.38
CA ARG A 377 -16.01 15.31 -17.81
C ARG A 377 -17.07 14.57 -18.62
N ARG A 378 -17.68 13.54 -18.02
CA ARG A 378 -18.77 12.77 -18.64
C ARG A 378 -20.00 13.62 -18.93
N LYS A 379 -20.29 14.64 -18.13
CA LYS A 379 -21.40 15.57 -18.41
C LYS A 379 -21.15 16.39 -19.67
N ASP A 380 -19.89 16.68 -19.98
CA ASP A 380 -19.48 17.47 -21.14
C ASP A 380 -19.38 16.62 -22.40
N ASP A 381 -18.75 15.44 -22.30
CA ASP A 381 -18.64 14.46 -23.38
C ASP A 381 -18.78 13.02 -22.83
N PRO A 382 -19.98 12.43 -22.89
CA PRO A 382 -20.24 11.08 -22.37
C PRO A 382 -19.46 9.96 -23.08
N MET A 383 -18.99 10.21 -24.31
CA MET A 383 -18.34 9.19 -25.14
C MET A 383 -16.80 9.30 -25.11
N SER A 384 -16.24 10.31 -24.42
CA SER A 384 -14.81 10.46 -24.28
C SER A 384 -14.19 9.32 -23.46
N TRP A 385 -13.10 8.75 -23.98
CA TRP A 385 -12.27 7.75 -23.29
C TRP A 385 -11.81 8.22 -21.90
N GLY A 386 -11.62 9.53 -21.71
CA GLY A 386 -11.20 10.12 -20.43
C GLY A 386 -12.27 10.07 -19.33
N THR A 387 -13.46 9.54 -19.61
CA THR A 387 -14.57 9.41 -18.65
C THR A 387 -14.68 8.03 -18.03
N LEU A 388 -13.96 7.02 -18.54
CA LEU A 388 -14.02 5.65 -18.04
C LEU A 388 -13.48 5.55 -16.62
N LEU A 389 -14.24 4.90 -15.72
CA LEU A 389 -13.80 4.64 -14.36
C LEU A 389 -12.81 3.48 -14.34
N HIS A 390 -11.72 3.67 -13.62
CA HIS A 390 -10.68 2.67 -13.41
C HIS A 390 -10.58 2.42 -11.90
N PRO A 391 -11.44 1.53 -11.35
CA PRO A 391 -11.24 1.08 -9.99
C PRO A 391 -9.89 0.37 -9.89
N SER A 392 -9.26 0.50 -8.73
CA SER A 392 -7.93 -0.07 -8.47
C SER A 392 -7.99 -0.99 -7.27
N THR A 393 -6.97 -1.83 -7.12
CA THR A 393 -6.74 -2.57 -5.89
C THR A 393 -6.21 -1.65 -4.79
N ARG A 394 -6.32 -2.07 -3.53
CA ARG A 394 -5.66 -1.39 -2.40
C ARG A 394 -4.13 -1.49 -2.45
N PHE A 395 -3.64 -2.55 -3.08
CA PHE A 395 -2.23 -2.90 -3.18
C PHE A 395 -1.71 -2.61 -4.58
N ASN A 396 -0.39 -2.49 -4.72
CA ASN A 396 0.20 -2.42 -6.06
C ASN A 396 0.06 -3.75 -6.80
N HIS A 397 0.30 -3.76 -8.11
CA HIS A 397 0.05 -4.93 -8.96
C HIS A 397 0.85 -6.17 -8.54
N TRP A 398 2.11 -6.00 -8.15
CA TRP A 398 2.96 -7.12 -7.73
C TRP A 398 2.48 -7.70 -6.40
N GLU A 399 2.19 -6.84 -5.42
CA GLU A 399 1.68 -7.25 -4.11
C GLU A 399 0.33 -7.96 -4.23
N TYR A 400 -0.57 -7.41 -5.05
CA TYR A 400 -1.86 -8.03 -5.33
C TYR A 400 -1.67 -9.42 -5.95
N SER A 401 -0.77 -9.56 -6.92
CA SER A 401 -0.42 -10.87 -7.50
C SER A 401 0.09 -11.85 -6.44
N GLN A 402 0.96 -11.41 -5.51
CA GLN A 402 1.41 -12.27 -4.40
C GLN A 402 0.25 -12.71 -3.50
N ILE A 403 -0.64 -11.80 -3.11
CA ILE A 403 -1.82 -12.11 -2.30
C ILE A 403 -2.69 -13.16 -2.99
N MET A 404 -2.98 -12.97 -4.28
CA MET A 404 -3.83 -13.87 -5.04
C MET A 404 -3.19 -15.25 -5.21
N THR A 405 -1.92 -15.30 -5.62
CA THR A 405 -1.24 -16.56 -5.96
C THR A 405 -0.77 -17.36 -4.74
N LYS A 406 -0.21 -16.70 -3.72
CA LYS A 406 0.37 -17.37 -2.55
C LYS A 406 -0.58 -17.40 -1.35
N GLY A 407 -1.59 -16.54 -1.30
CA GLY A 407 -2.57 -16.50 -0.22
C GLY A 407 -3.91 -17.13 -0.61
N VAL A 408 -4.56 -16.57 -1.64
CA VAL A 408 -5.93 -16.95 -2.01
C VAL A 408 -5.98 -18.31 -2.74
N CYS A 409 -5.02 -18.64 -3.61
CA CYS A 409 -5.02 -19.95 -4.27
C CYS A 409 -4.92 -21.12 -3.28
N PRO A 410 -4.03 -21.14 -2.27
CA PRO A 410 -4.05 -22.17 -1.23
C PRO A 410 -5.38 -22.29 -0.48
N LEU A 411 -6.07 -21.17 -0.25
CA LEU A 411 -7.40 -21.17 0.34
C LEU A 411 -8.43 -21.84 -0.60
N ALA A 412 -8.35 -21.56 -1.90
CA ALA A 412 -9.17 -22.23 -2.92
C ALA A 412 -8.86 -23.74 -3.06
N GLU A 413 -7.66 -24.19 -2.72
CA GLU A 413 -7.33 -25.62 -2.72
C GLU A 413 -7.94 -26.37 -1.54
N ASN A 414 -8.15 -25.69 -0.40
CA ASN A 414 -8.73 -26.27 0.82
C ASN A 414 -10.26 -26.11 0.84
N GLU A 415 -10.75 -24.91 0.52
CA GLU A 415 -12.17 -24.56 0.51
C GLU A 415 -12.58 -23.93 -0.83
N PRO A 416 -12.69 -24.74 -1.89
CA PRO A 416 -12.89 -24.24 -3.25
C PRO A 416 -14.17 -23.43 -3.43
N TYR A 417 -15.29 -23.94 -2.91
CA TYR A 417 -16.60 -23.33 -3.15
C TYR A 417 -16.76 -21.98 -2.46
N GLU A 418 -16.33 -21.89 -1.19
CA GLU A 418 -16.39 -20.65 -0.41
C GLU A 418 -15.45 -19.58 -0.98
N THR A 419 -14.25 -19.99 -1.43
CA THR A 419 -13.31 -19.09 -2.09
C THR A 419 -13.84 -18.61 -3.45
N ALA A 420 -14.44 -19.51 -4.25
CA ALA A 420 -15.07 -19.13 -5.51
C ALA A 420 -16.22 -18.14 -5.29
N ARG A 421 -17.07 -18.34 -4.28
CA ARG A 421 -18.15 -17.41 -3.93
C ARG A 421 -17.63 -16.01 -3.60
N LEU A 422 -16.59 -15.94 -2.77
CA LEU A 422 -15.92 -14.69 -2.42
C LEU A 422 -15.38 -13.97 -3.67
N LEU A 423 -14.72 -14.70 -4.57
CA LEU A 423 -14.13 -14.14 -5.78
C LEU A 423 -15.19 -13.74 -6.83
N ILE A 424 -16.33 -14.44 -6.89
CA ILE A 424 -17.49 -14.04 -7.70
C ILE A 424 -18.01 -12.68 -7.23
N ASP A 425 -18.18 -12.50 -5.91
CA ASP A 425 -18.65 -11.25 -5.33
C ASP A 425 -17.66 -10.11 -5.57
N ALA A 426 -16.36 -10.35 -5.38
CA ALA A 426 -15.30 -9.38 -5.66
C ALA A 426 -15.27 -8.96 -7.13
N THR A 427 -15.36 -9.93 -8.04
CA THR A 427 -15.39 -9.69 -9.49
C THR A 427 -16.63 -8.90 -9.90
N SER A 428 -17.80 -9.27 -9.38
CA SER A 428 -19.06 -8.56 -9.64
C SER A 428 -19.02 -7.11 -9.14
N ASN A 429 -18.43 -6.89 -7.96
CA ASN A 429 -18.24 -5.56 -7.39
C ASN A 429 -17.23 -4.72 -8.18
N MET A 430 -16.12 -5.31 -8.65
CA MET A 430 -15.16 -4.63 -9.52
C MET A 430 -15.85 -4.05 -10.77
N PHE A 431 -16.70 -4.81 -11.45
CA PHE A 431 -17.44 -4.28 -12.61
C PHE A 431 -18.46 -3.20 -12.24
N ARG A 432 -19.14 -3.32 -11.09
CA ARG A 432 -20.02 -2.25 -10.60
C ARG A 432 -19.27 -0.94 -10.41
N LEU A 433 -18.01 -0.98 -9.97
CA LEU A 433 -17.18 0.21 -9.80
C LEU A 433 -16.67 0.80 -11.13
N ARG A 434 -16.69 0.04 -12.23
CA ARG A 434 -16.32 0.51 -13.58
C ARG A 434 -17.44 1.28 -14.26
N ILE A 435 -18.67 1.08 -13.83
CA ILE A 435 -19.85 1.69 -14.44
C ILE A 435 -20.28 2.91 -13.63
N HIS A 436 -20.48 4.04 -14.33
CA HIS A 436 -21.14 5.20 -13.71
C HIS A 436 -22.58 4.83 -13.36
N GLN A 437 -23.06 5.27 -12.19
CA GLN A 437 -24.40 4.92 -11.68
C GLN A 437 -25.54 5.25 -12.66
N ASP A 438 -25.35 6.20 -13.57
CA ASP A 438 -26.29 6.63 -14.61
C ASP A 438 -26.31 5.74 -15.87
N ALA A 439 -25.42 4.75 -15.97
CA ALA A 439 -25.22 3.89 -17.15
C ALA A 439 -25.36 2.39 -16.84
N PHE A 440 -26.07 2.06 -15.77
CA PHE A 440 -26.18 0.71 -15.22
C PHE A 440 -26.82 -0.34 -16.16
N ASP A 441 -27.45 0.09 -17.26
CA ASP A 441 -28.18 -0.79 -18.18
C ASP A 441 -27.30 -1.56 -19.19
N ARG A 442 -25.97 -1.40 -19.14
CA ARG A 442 -25.06 -2.12 -20.05
C ARG A 442 -24.51 -3.38 -19.38
N GLU A 443 -25.08 -4.54 -19.71
CA GLU A 443 -24.56 -5.89 -19.38
C GLU A 443 -23.28 -6.27 -20.15
N GLN A 444 -22.41 -5.30 -20.40
CA GLN A 444 -21.23 -5.44 -21.26
C GLN A 444 -19.97 -5.13 -20.45
N ASP A 445 -19.17 -6.17 -20.19
CA ASP A 445 -17.90 -6.05 -19.45
C ASP A 445 -16.65 -5.97 -20.34
N PHE A 446 -16.82 -6.15 -21.66
CA PHE A 446 -15.76 -6.20 -22.67
C PHE A 446 -14.62 -7.17 -22.33
N SER A 447 -14.88 -8.17 -21.49
CA SER A 447 -13.88 -9.13 -21.04
C SER A 447 -13.24 -9.90 -22.16
N ASN A 448 -13.94 -10.06 -23.29
CA ASN A 448 -13.39 -10.65 -24.50
C ASN A 448 -12.21 -9.83 -25.06
N ILE A 449 -12.14 -8.53 -24.82
CA ILE A 449 -11.06 -7.67 -25.33
C ILE A 449 -9.85 -7.65 -24.38
N TRP A 450 -10.07 -7.46 -23.08
CA TRP A 450 -8.98 -7.26 -22.12
C TRP A 450 -8.51 -8.54 -21.42
N PHE A 451 -9.27 -9.66 -21.51
CA PHE A 451 -8.86 -10.96 -21.00
C PHE A 451 -9.34 -12.05 -21.95
N ALA A 452 -8.62 -12.21 -23.07
CA ALA A 452 -9.04 -13.04 -24.19
C ALA A 452 -9.15 -14.53 -23.82
N ARG A 453 -8.37 -15.01 -22.85
CA ARG A 453 -8.35 -16.40 -22.39
C ARG A 453 -8.41 -16.48 -20.88
N LEU A 454 -9.42 -17.16 -20.34
CA LEU A 454 -9.61 -17.23 -18.89
C LEU A 454 -8.56 -18.04 -18.12
N HIS A 455 -7.84 -18.93 -18.81
CA HIS A 455 -6.89 -19.87 -18.23
C HIS A 455 -5.41 -19.52 -18.50
N VAL A 456 -5.13 -18.45 -19.24
CA VAL A 456 -3.75 -18.01 -19.54
C VAL A 456 -3.66 -16.50 -19.32
N PRO A 457 -2.91 -16.03 -18.32
CA PRO A 457 -2.53 -14.62 -18.26
C PRO A 457 -1.64 -14.31 -19.46
N GLU A 458 -1.97 -13.28 -20.25
CA GLU A 458 -1.19 -12.92 -21.46
C GLU A 458 0.20 -12.34 -21.11
N LYS A 459 0.47 -11.99 -19.84
CA LYS A 459 1.73 -11.39 -19.37
C LYS A 459 2.09 -11.90 -17.97
N ASP A 460 3.40 -12.03 -17.71
CA ASP A 460 3.99 -12.47 -16.42
C ASP A 460 3.59 -11.59 -15.20
N TYR A 461 3.11 -10.37 -15.45
CA TYR A 461 2.57 -9.46 -14.45
C TYR A 461 1.23 -8.88 -14.94
N GLY A 462 0.21 -9.73 -15.01
CA GLY A 462 -1.15 -9.37 -15.44
C GLY A 462 -1.73 -8.19 -14.66
N ASN A 463 -2.58 -7.43 -15.34
CA ASN A 463 -3.40 -6.38 -14.73
C ASN A 463 -4.18 -6.97 -13.52
N PRO A 464 -4.35 -6.25 -12.39
CA PRO A 464 -5.11 -6.76 -11.25
C PRO A 464 -6.48 -7.35 -11.59
N ASP A 465 -7.16 -6.84 -12.61
CA ASP A 465 -8.44 -7.38 -13.08
C ASP A 465 -8.30 -8.81 -13.61
N GLU A 466 -7.26 -9.05 -14.43
CA GLU A 466 -6.96 -10.36 -15.01
C GLU A 466 -6.55 -11.33 -13.91
N MET A 467 -5.74 -10.87 -12.95
CA MET A 467 -5.34 -11.69 -11.81
C MET A 467 -6.55 -12.11 -10.96
N LEU A 468 -7.50 -11.20 -10.70
CA LEU A 468 -8.73 -11.54 -9.99
C LEU A 468 -9.56 -12.60 -10.72
N VAL A 469 -9.76 -12.43 -12.03
CA VAL A 469 -10.56 -13.38 -12.83
C VAL A 469 -9.81 -14.71 -13.01
N HIS A 470 -8.49 -14.69 -13.19
CA HIS A 470 -7.68 -15.89 -13.28
C HIS A 470 -7.75 -16.72 -12.00
N THR A 471 -7.60 -16.09 -10.82
CA THR A 471 -7.75 -16.80 -9.55
C THR A 471 -9.18 -17.27 -9.31
N LEU A 472 -10.20 -16.52 -9.78
CA LEU A 472 -11.58 -17.00 -9.79
C LEU A 472 -11.74 -18.26 -10.65
N THR A 473 -11.17 -18.27 -11.87
CA THR A 473 -11.18 -19.44 -12.75
C THR A 473 -10.58 -20.65 -12.04
N PHE A 474 -9.39 -20.48 -11.45
CA PHE A 474 -8.72 -21.53 -10.67
C PHE A 474 -9.60 -22.05 -9.51
N ALA A 475 -10.21 -21.15 -8.72
CA ALA A 475 -11.06 -21.55 -7.60
C ALA A 475 -12.30 -22.33 -8.09
N CYS A 476 -12.91 -21.93 -9.20
CA CYS A 476 -14.02 -22.66 -9.80
C CYS A 476 -13.59 -24.03 -10.34
N GLU A 477 -12.42 -24.15 -10.96
CA GLU A 477 -11.86 -25.44 -11.40
C GLU A 477 -11.66 -26.37 -10.20
N LYS A 478 -11.14 -25.87 -9.08
CA LYS A 478 -11.00 -26.66 -7.84
C LYS A 478 -12.33 -27.16 -7.28
N VAL A 479 -13.44 -26.44 -7.49
CA VAL A 479 -14.78 -26.95 -7.13
C VAL A 479 -15.14 -28.19 -7.96
N PHE A 480 -14.85 -28.18 -9.27
CA PHE A 480 -15.11 -29.33 -10.14
C PHE A 480 -14.19 -30.53 -9.83
N GLU A 481 -12.96 -30.27 -9.39
CA GLU A 481 -12.00 -31.32 -9.05
C GLU A 481 -12.25 -31.95 -7.67
N LYS A 482 -12.57 -31.14 -6.65
CA LYS A 482 -12.59 -31.56 -5.24
C LYS A 482 -13.97 -31.54 -4.59
N SER A 483 -14.91 -30.72 -5.06
CA SER A 483 -16.18 -30.43 -4.38
C SER A 483 -17.40 -30.73 -5.26
N HIS A 484 -17.53 -31.99 -5.69
CA HIS A 484 -18.54 -32.44 -6.67
C HIS A 484 -20.00 -32.14 -6.29
N ASP A 485 -20.30 -32.04 -4.99
CA ASP A 485 -21.62 -31.73 -4.47
C ASP A 485 -21.96 -30.23 -4.61
N ALA A 486 -20.95 -29.36 -4.60
CA ALA A 486 -21.11 -27.91 -4.72
C ALA A 486 -21.19 -27.42 -6.19
N ILE A 487 -20.96 -28.30 -7.18
CA ILE A 487 -20.97 -27.94 -8.61
C ILE A 487 -22.30 -27.29 -9.03
N ALA A 488 -23.44 -27.85 -8.59
CA ALA A 488 -24.75 -27.33 -8.96
C ALA A 488 -25.02 -25.95 -8.33
N ASP A 489 -24.59 -25.75 -7.08
CA ASP A 489 -24.73 -24.47 -6.40
C ASP A 489 -23.81 -23.40 -6.98
N LEU A 490 -22.57 -23.76 -7.34
CA LEU A 490 -21.64 -22.89 -8.07
C LEU A 490 -22.25 -22.45 -9.40
N ASP A 491 -22.77 -23.39 -10.19
CA ASP A 491 -23.36 -23.07 -11.48
C ASP A 491 -24.57 -22.13 -11.35
N LYS A 492 -25.45 -22.40 -10.38
CA LYS A 492 -26.58 -21.54 -10.03
C LYS A 492 -26.11 -20.13 -9.62
N LEU A 493 -25.00 -20.02 -8.89
CA LEU A 493 -24.44 -18.74 -8.50
C LEU A 493 -23.89 -17.97 -9.70
N LEU A 494 -23.15 -18.63 -10.59
CA LEU A 494 -22.61 -18.03 -11.82
C LEU A 494 -23.73 -17.57 -12.76
N ARG A 495 -24.81 -18.34 -12.90
CA ARG A 495 -26.00 -17.98 -13.70
C ARG A 495 -26.72 -16.72 -13.23
N LYS A 496 -26.68 -16.42 -11.93
CA LYS A 496 -27.32 -15.22 -11.36
C LYS A 496 -26.54 -13.93 -11.67
N GLN A 497 -25.28 -14.04 -12.10
CA GLN A 497 -24.47 -12.88 -12.39
C GLN A 497 -24.84 -12.29 -13.76
N LYS A 498 -24.86 -10.96 -13.84
CA LYS A 498 -25.25 -10.23 -15.06
C LYS A 498 -24.11 -10.03 -16.06
N TRP A 499 -22.87 -10.19 -15.62
CA TRP A 499 -21.69 -9.90 -16.45
C TRP A 499 -21.34 -11.08 -17.36
N LYS A 500 -21.06 -10.80 -18.64
CA LYS A 500 -20.72 -11.80 -19.68
C LYS A 500 -19.52 -12.67 -19.31
N ILE A 501 -18.59 -12.17 -18.52
CA ILE A 501 -17.43 -12.93 -18.02
C ILE A 501 -17.84 -14.19 -17.25
N PHE A 502 -18.95 -14.16 -16.51
CA PHE A 502 -19.44 -15.35 -15.79
C PHE A 502 -20.04 -16.38 -16.74
N LYS A 503 -20.67 -15.94 -17.84
CA LYS A 503 -21.08 -16.83 -18.94
C LYS A 503 -19.87 -17.48 -19.61
N ARG A 504 -18.80 -16.71 -19.86
CA ARG A 504 -17.52 -17.24 -20.40
C ARG A 504 -16.87 -18.23 -19.44
N LEU A 505 -16.86 -17.93 -18.15
CA LEU A 505 -16.33 -18.82 -17.12
C LEU A 505 -17.11 -20.14 -17.07
N ARG A 506 -18.44 -20.11 -17.15
CA ARG A 506 -19.25 -21.33 -17.28
C ARG A 506 -18.88 -22.15 -18.51
N GLN A 507 -18.73 -21.51 -19.67
CA GLN A 507 -18.31 -22.18 -20.91
C GLN A 507 -16.93 -22.85 -20.75
N HIS A 508 -15.97 -22.14 -20.14
CA HIS A 508 -14.65 -22.67 -19.81
C HIS A 508 -14.75 -23.92 -18.91
N LEU A 509 -15.45 -23.83 -17.77
CA LEU A 509 -15.60 -24.95 -16.84
C LEU A 509 -16.25 -26.18 -17.52
N TYR A 510 -17.28 -25.96 -18.33
CA TYR A 510 -17.96 -27.05 -19.04
C TYR A 510 -17.08 -27.69 -20.12
N SER A 511 -16.17 -26.93 -20.73
CA SER A 511 -15.19 -27.44 -21.69
C SER A 511 -14.18 -28.39 -21.03
N GLN A 512 -13.76 -28.08 -19.81
CA GLN A 512 -12.74 -28.84 -19.08
C GLN A 512 -13.35 -30.08 -18.40
N TYR A 513 -14.61 -29.99 -17.97
CA TYR A 513 -15.29 -31.05 -17.23
C TYR A 513 -16.64 -31.47 -17.87
N PRO A 514 -16.62 -32.02 -19.10
CA PRO A 514 -17.84 -32.59 -19.71
C PRO A 514 -18.27 -33.85 -18.94
N ASN A 515 -19.46 -33.81 -18.34
CA ASN A 515 -20.06 -34.95 -17.64
C ASN A 515 -21.59 -34.87 -17.65
N GLU A 516 -22.28 -35.90 -17.17
CA GLU A 516 -23.75 -35.95 -17.21
C GLU A 516 -24.44 -34.82 -16.41
N LYS A 517 -23.79 -34.23 -15.39
CA LYS A 517 -24.32 -33.02 -14.70
C LYS A 517 -24.23 -31.78 -15.58
N THR A 518 -23.13 -31.58 -16.31
CA THR A 518 -22.91 -30.40 -17.16
C THR A 518 -23.61 -30.49 -18.51
N LYS A 519 -23.88 -31.69 -19.01
CA LYS A 519 -24.58 -31.97 -20.27
C LYS A 519 -25.85 -31.12 -20.50
N PRO A 520 -26.84 -31.05 -19.59
CA PRO A 520 -28.02 -30.20 -19.79
C PRO A 520 -27.68 -28.72 -19.91
N TRP A 521 -26.69 -28.22 -19.17
CA TRP A 521 -26.28 -26.82 -19.19
C TRP A 521 -25.51 -26.44 -20.45
N ILE A 522 -24.68 -27.36 -20.97
CA ILE A 522 -24.01 -27.20 -22.27
C ILE A 522 -25.07 -27.14 -23.38
N ARG A 523 -26.05 -28.06 -23.36
CA ARG A 523 -27.15 -28.08 -24.33
C ARG A 523 -27.93 -26.77 -24.35
N GLU A 524 -28.25 -26.25 -23.18
CA GLU A 524 -28.92 -24.96 -23.01
C GLU A 524 -28.11 -23.84 -23.68
N LEU A 525 -26.81 -23.70 -23.37
CA LEU A 525 -25.96 -22.66 -23.95
C LEU A 525 -25.82 -22.75 -25.48
N ILE A 526 -25.79 -23.96 -26.04
CA ILE A 526 -25.75 -24.17 -27.49
C ILE A 526 -27.09 -23.80 -28.14
N LEU A 527 -28.21 -24.17 -27.51
CA LEU A 527 -29.54 -23.97 -28.09
C LEU A 527 -30.09 -22.54 -27.92
N GLU A 528 -29.71 -21.83 -26.85
CA GLU A 528 -30.08 -20.43 -26.62
C GLU A 528 -29.37 -19.45 -27.57
N ARG A 529 -28.36 -19.93 -28.30
CA ARG A 529 -27.63 -19.09 -29.24
C ARG A 529 -28.40 -18.95 -30.55
N GLU A 530 -28.77 -17.72 -30.89
CA GLU A 530 -29.55 -17.40 -32.09
C GLU A 530 -28.70 -16.86 -33.26
N ASP A 531 -27.49 -16.38 -32.97
CA ASP A 531 -26.66 -15.61 -33.90
C ASP A 531 -25.64 -16.46 -34.70
N TYR A 532 -25.89 -17.77 -34.85
CA TYR A 532 -25.02 -18.70 -35.60
C TYR A 532 -24.72 -18.27 -37.05
N HIS A 533 -25.62 -17.51 -37.67
CA HIS A 533 -25.49 -17.03 -39.04
C HIS A 533 -24.58 -15.81 -39.16
N GLN A 534 -24.40 -15.01 -38.10
CA GLN A 534 -23.75 -13.69 -38.21
C GLN A 534 -22.53 -13.51 -37.30
N SER A 535 -22.47 -14.19 -36.17
CA SER A 535 -21.41 -14.00 -35.17
C SER A 535 -20.46 -15.19 -35.12
N GLU A 536 -19.15 -14.91 -35.14
CA GLU A 536 -18.14 -15.94 -34.89
C GLU A 536 -18.22 -16.47 -33.45
N HIS A 537 -17.94 -17.76 -33.26
CA HIS A 537 -17.85 -18.38 -31.94
C HIS A 537 -16.74 -17.73 -31.11
N SER A 538 -17.00 -17.45 -29.83
CA SER A 538 -15.94 -17.04 -28.90
C SER A 538 -15.03 -18.22 -28.54
N TYR A 539 -13.82 -17.91 -28.05
CA TYR A 539 -12.85 -18.90 -27.60
C TYR A 539 -13.43 -19.91 -26.59
N GLU A 540 -14.10 -19.46 -25.53
CA GLU A 540 -14.65 -20.41 -24.55
C GLU A 540 -15.85 -21.20 -25.09
N PHE A 541 -16.68 -20.58 -25.92
CA PHE A 541 -17.85 -21.25 -26.50
C PHE A 541 -17.47 -22.36 -27.48
N GLN A 542 -16.48 -22.10 -28.34
CA GLN A 542 -16.03 -23.10 -29.31
C GLN A 542 -15.37 -24.29 -28.60
N GLN A 543 -14.54 -24.06 -27.57
CA GLN A 543 -13.93 -25.14 -26.78
C GLN A 543 -14.98 -25.98 -26.06
N MET A 544 -15.95 -25.34 -25.42
CA MET A 544 -17.08 -26.03 -24.79
C MET A 544 -17.82 -26.91 -25.80
N THR A 545 -18.14 -26.36 -26.97
CA THR A 545 -18.89 -27.07 -28.01
C THR A 545 -18.11 -28.26 -28.55
N ARG A 546 -16.82 -28.07 -28.85
CA ARG A 546 -15.93 -29.13 -29.35
C ARG A 546 -15.79 -30.27 -28.34
N SER A 547 -15.37 -29.95 -27.13
CA SER A 547 -15.19 -30.92 -26.03
C SER A 547 -16.49 -31.71 -25.77
N ALA A 548 -17.63 -31.03 -25.74
CA ALA A 548 -18.92 -31.69 -25.54
C ALA A 548 -19.33 -32.58 -26.73
N CYS A 549 -19.10 -32.15 -27.96
CA CYS A 549 -19.40 -32.95 -29.15
C CYS A 549 -18.52 -34.21 -29.23
N GLU A 550 -17.25 -34.10 -28.88
CA GLU A 550 -16.31 -35.22 -28.82
C GLU A 550 -16.69 -36.20 -27.70
N HIS A 551 -17.06 -35.68 -26.52
CA HIS A 551 -17.38 -36.50 -25.36
C HIS A 551 -18.76 -37.19 -25.44
N PHE A 552 -19.83 -36.44 -25.74
CA PHE A 552 -21.21 -36.97 -25.74
C PHE A 552 -21.69 -37.47 -27.11
N GLY A 553 -20.99 -37.09 -28.18
CA GLY A 553 -21.36 -37.41 -29.55
C GLY A 553 -22.80 -37.04 -29.89
N ASN A 554 -23.49 -37.95 -30.56
CA ASN A 554 -24.87 -37.78 -31.00
C ASN A 554 -25.89 -37.65 -29.84
N THR A 555 -25.50 -37.98 -28.60
CA THR A 555 -26.41 -37.84 -27.44
C THR A 555 -26.51 -36.39 -26.94
N LEU A 556 -25.57 -35.52 -27.35
CA LEU A 556 -25.58 -34.11 -26.96
C LEU A 556 -26.79 -33.37 -27.52
N LEU A 557 -27.17 -33.61 -28.78
CA LEU A 557 -28.28 -32.93 -29.45
C LEU A 557 -29.01 -33.88 -30.40
N THR A 558 -30.34 -33.70 -30.52
CA THR A 558 -31.12 -34.47 -31.50
C THR A 558 -30.69 -34.12 -32.92
N LYS A 559 -31.04 -34.98 -33.88
CA LYS A 559 -30.69 -34.77 -35.29
C LYS A 559 -31.32 -33.47 -35.83
N GLU A 560 -32.57 -33.20 -35.46
CA GLU A 560 -33.32 -32.01 -35.88
C GLU A 560 -32.65 -30.72 -35.39
N LYS A 561 -32.21 -30.70 -34.13
CA LYS A 561 -31.52 -29.53 -33.55
C LYS A 561 -30.16 -29.30 -34.17
N ARG A 562 -29.40 -30.36 -34.46
CA ARG A 562 -28.13 -30.25 -35.19
C ARG A 562 -28.35 -29.71 -36.61
N THR A 563 -29.36 -30.20 -37.33
CA THR A 563 -29.73 -29.66 -38.66
C THR A 563 -30.03 -28.17 -38.59
N GLN A 564 -30.82 -27.71 -37.61
CA GLN A 564 -31.13 -26.28 -37.44
C GLN A 564 -29.87 -25.42 -37.28
N ILE A 565 -28.92 -25.87 -36.44
CA ILE A 565 -27.65 -25.18 -36.22
C ILE A 565 -26.79 -25.17 -37.49
N PHE A 566 -26.65 -26.32 -38.16
CA PHE A 566 -25.80 -26.44 -39.35
C PHE A 566 -26.33 -25.62 -40.52
N GLU A 567 -27.65 -25.54 -40.70
CA GLU A 567 -28.27 -24.65 -41.70
C GLU A 567 -28.05 -23.17 -41.35
N ALA A 568 -28.20 -22.80 -40.07
CA ALA A 568 -27.93 -21.42 -39.65
C ALA A 568 -26.46 -21.02 -39.85
N ILE A 569 -25.51 -21.94 -39.63
CA ILE A 569 -24.09 -21.69 -39.94
C ILE A 569 -23.88 -21.55 -41.45
N ARG A 570 -24.50 -22.43 -42.25
CA ARG A 570 -24.36 -22.47 -43.72
C ARG A 570 -25.02 -21.27 -44.42
N SER A 571 -26.03 -20.64 -43.83
CA SER A 571 -26.55 -19.38 -44.38
C SER A 571 -25.49 -18.28 -44.34
N GLY A 572 -24.57 -18.34 -43.39
CA GLY A 572 -23.44 -17.42 -43.25
C GLY A 572 -23.87 -15.97 -43.03
N PRO A 573 -22.89 -15.05 -42.86
CA PRO A 573 -23.20 -13.64 -42.63
C PRO A 573 -23.80 -13.00 -43.89
N PRO A 574 -24.72 -12.03 -43.75
CA PRO A 574 -25.31 -11.34 -44.88
C PRO A 574 -24.25 -10.72 -45.80
N LYS A 575 -24.37 -10.94 -47.10
CA LYS A 575 -23.45 -10.40 -48.12
C LYS A 575 -23.35 -8.87 -48.07
N ASP A 576 -24.45 -8.21 -47.73
CA ASP A 576 -24.54 -6.75 -47.66
C ASP A 576 -23.68 -6.16 -46.53
N ASP A 577 -23.58 -6.85 -45.38
CA ASP A 577 -22.70 -6.43 -44.27
C ASP A 577 -21.23 -6.46 -44.69
N PHE A 578 -20.84 -7.51 -45.42
CA PHE A 578 -19.48 -7.64 -45.93
C PHE A 578 -19.15 -6.62 -47.02
N ARG A 579 -20.14 -6.31 -47.89
CA ARG A 579 -20.03 -5.24 -48.88
C ARG A 579 -19.85 -3.88 -48.21
N GLY A 580 -20.60 -3.60 -47.15
CA GLY A 580 -20.47 -2.38 -46.34
C GLY A 580 -19.09 -2.24 -45.69
N TRP A 581 -18.53 -3.34 -45.14
CA TRP A 581 -17.23 -3.34 -44.47
C TRP A 581 -16.04 -3.13 -45.43
N LEU A 582 -16.04 -3.77 -46.61
CA LEU A 582 -14.93 -3.66 -47.57
C LEU A 582 -15.02 -2.44 -48.49
N GLY A 583 -16.20 -1.86 -48.68
CA GLY A 583 -16.43 -0.76 -49.63
C GLY A 583 -15.91 -1.11 -51.04
N GLU A 584 -15.07 -0.25 -51.60
CA GLU A 584 -14.47 -0.42 -52.94
C GLU A 584 -13.57 -1.66 -53.09
N LYS A 585 -13.14 -2.29 -51.99
CA LYS A 585 -12.27 -3.49 -52.00
C LYS A 585 -13.05 -4.80 -52.09
N PHE A 586 -14.38 -4.73 -52.19
CA PHE A 586 -15.25 -5.89 -52.30
C PHE A 586 -15.08 -6.59 -53.66
N THR A 587 -14.89 -7.91 -53.63
CA THR A 587 -14.98 -8.78 -54.81
C THR A 587 -15.73 -10.06 -54.45
N GLU A 588 -16.37 -10.68 -55.44
CA GLU A 588 -17.13 -11.91 -55.23
C GLU A 588 -16.24 -13.05 -54.70
N GLU A 589 -15.03 -13.19 -55.25
CA GLU A 589 -14.04 -14.17 -54.82
C GLU A 589 -13.62 -13.99 -53.35
N ARG A 590 -13.47 -12.74 -52.90
CA ARG A 590 -13.13 -12.44 -51.49
C ARG A 590 -14.28 -12.77 -50.54
N PHE A 591 -15.52 -12.52 -50.97
CA PHE A 591 -16.69 -12.91 -50.21
C PHE A 591 -16.80 -14.43 -50.10
N GLN A 592 -16.69 -15.16 -51.20
CA GLN A 592 -16.71 -16.62 -51.20
C GLN A 592 -15.59 -17.21 -50.32
N LYS A 593 -14.36 -16.69 -50.42
CA LYS A 593 -13.24 -17.13 -49.57
C LYS A 593 -13.53 -16.91 -48.08
N ARG A 594 -14.07 -15.75 -47.71
CA ARG A 594 -14.44 -15.48 -46.31
C ARG A 594 -15.59 -16.34 -45.85
N GLN A 595 -16.60 -16.55 -46.69
CA GLN A 595 -17.75 -17.39 -46.37
C GLN A 595 -17.33 -18.85 -46.16
N HIS A 596 -16.46 -19.39 -47.01
CA HIS A 596 -15.88 -20.72 -46.85
C HIS A 596 -15.06 -20.84 -45.56
N TYR A 597 -14.22 -19.84 -45.27
CA TYR A 597 -13.47 -19.80 -44.01
C TYR A 597 -14.41 -19.74 -42.79
N TYR A 598 -15.44 -18.91 -42.84
CA TYR A 598 -16.45 -18.81 -41.79
C TYR A 598 -17.15 -20.15 -41.58
N HIS A 599 -17.68 -20.78 -42.63
CA HIS A 599 -18.33 -22.09 -42.51
C HIS A 599 -17.38 -23.15 -41.95
N LEU A 600 -16.14 -23.22 -42.44
CA LEU A 600 -15.13 -24.15 -41.96
C LEU A 600 -14.87 -23.94 -40.47
N GLN A 601 -14.56 -22.71 -40.07
CA GLN A 601 -14.29 -22.32 -38.68
C GLN A 601 -15.49 -22.59 -37.76
N GLN A 602 -16.71 -22.20 -38.15
CA GLN A 602 -17.89 -22.36 -37.29
C GLN A 602 -18.39 -23.81 -37.20
N LEU A 603 -18.13 -24.65 -38.21
CA LEU A 603 -18.48 -26.08 -38.17
C LEU A 603 -17.43 -26.95 -37.45
N THR A 604 -16.17 -26.50 -37.36
CA THR A 604 -15.08 -27.23 -36.70
C THR A 604 -15.43 -27.74 -35.29
N PRO A 605 -16.03 -26.93 -34.39
CA PRO A 605 -16.42 -27.42 -33.06
C PRO A 605 -17.48 -28.53 -33.08
N PHE A 606 -18.19 -28.73 -34.19
CA PHE A 606 -19.20 -29.78 -34.35
C PHE A 606 -18.70 -30.99 -35.16
N ALA A 607 -17.43 -31.02 -35.57
CA ALA A 607 -16.90 -32.00 -36.52
C ALA A 607 -17.21 -33.47 -36.14
N ALA A 608 -17.13 -33.80 -34.84
CA ALA A 608 -17.42 -35.14 -34.33
C ALA A 608 -18.88 -35.61 -34.52
N VAL A 609 -19.81 -34.68 -34.72
CA VAL A 609 -21.25 -34.93 -34.81
C VAL A 609 -21.87 -34.51 -36.14
N LEU A 610 -21.06 -34.15 -37.14
CA LEU A 610 -21.53 -33.89 -38.50
C LEU A 610 -22.02 -35.20 -39.17
N PHE A 611 -23.05 -35.09 -40.01
CA PHE A 611 -23.63 -36.22 -40.72
C PHE A 611 -24.11 -35.80 -42.12
N GLY A 612 -24.32 -36.79 -43.00
CA GLY A 612 -24.90 -36.58 -44.33
C GLY A 612 -24.13 -35.53 -45.15
N GLU A 613 -24.88 -34.64 -45.80
CA GLU A 613 -24.33 -33.57 -46.65
C GLU A 613 -23.41 -32.61 -45.88
N TYR A 614 -23.67 -32.33 -44.60
CA TYR A 614 -22.86 -31.41 -43.81
C TYR A 614 -21.46 -31.95 -43.56
N LYS A 615 -21.33 -33.27 -43.37
CA LYS A 615 -20.03 -33.92 -43.20
C LYS A 615 -19.23 -33.88 -44.49
N THR A 616 -19.86 -34.16 -45.62
CA THR A 616 -19.22 -34.08 -46.95
C THR A 616 -18.79 -32.64 -47.24
N TYR A 617 -19.68 -31.67 -47.02
CA TYR A 617 -19.41 -30.25 -47.21
C TYR A 617 -18.23 -29.76 -46.36
N PHE A 618 -18.19 -30.12 -45.07
CA PHE A 618 -17.07 -29.78 -44.19
C PHE A 618 -15.74 -30.37 -44.67
N GLN A 619 -15.73 -31.63 -45.14
CA GLN A 619 -14.53 -32.28 -45.68
C GLN A 619 -14.04 -31.62 -46.97
N GLU A 620 -14.95 -31.15 -47.83
CA GLU A 620 -14.61 -30.39 -49.03
C GLU A 620 -14.00 -29.03 -48.68
N LEU A 621 -14.59 -28.30 -47.74
CA LEU A 621 -14.05 -27.03 -47.24
C LEU A 621 -12.65 -27.21 -46.62
N ALA A 622 -12.46 -28.24 -45.81
CA ALA A 622 -11.19 -28.53 -45.16
C ALA A 622 -10.09 -28.88 -46.19
N ARG A 623 -10.42 -29.63 -47.26
CA ARG A 623 -9.48 -29.94 -48.36
C ARG A 623 -9.15 -28.73 -49.24
N ALA A 624 -10.11 -27.82 -49.42
CA ALA A 624 -9.94 -26.62 -50.22
C ALA A 624 -9.19 -25.50 -49.47
N SER A 625 -9.14 -25.57 -48.14
CA SER A 625 -8.38 -24.64 -47.30
C SER A 625 -6.91 -25.04 -47.23
N ASN A 626 -6.01 -24.06 -47.37
CA ASN A 626 -4.57 -24.23 -47.11
C ASN A 626 -4.21 -23.92 -45.64
N GLU A 627 -5.19 -23.53 -44.82
CA GLU A 627 -5.02 -23.13 -43.42
C GLU A 627 -5.78 -24.12 -42.51
N GLU A 628 -5.10 -24.67 -41.51
CA GLU A 628 -5.69 -25.51 -40.46
C GLU A 628 -6.31 -24.62 -39.38
N ILE A 629 -7.60 -24.83 -39.07
CA ILE A 629 -8.29 -24.08 -38.01
C ILE A 629 -7.80 -24.57 -36.66
N SER A 630 -7.21 -23.67 -35.88
CA SER A 630 -6.72 -23.90 -34.52
C SER A 630 -7.54 -23.11 -33.50
N ASP A 631 -7.27 -23.32 -32.21
CA ASP A 631 -7.91 -22.53 -31.15
C ASP A 631 -7.53 -21.03 -31.22
N GLU A 632 -6.37 -20.72 -31.81
CA GLU A 632 -5.90 -19.36 -32.10
C GLU A 632 -6.73 -18.64 -33.18
N ASP A 633 -7.66 -19.33 -33.83
CA ASP A 633 -8.54 -18.75 -34.82
C ASP A 633 -9.83 -18.17 -34.23
N TYR A 634 -10.11 -18.40 -32.94
CA TYR A 634 -11.28 -17.86 -32.25
C TYR A 634 -11.01 -16.66 -31.30
N PRO A 635 -9.98 -15.80 -31.51
CA PRO A 635 -9.79 -14.67 -30.64
C PRO A 635 -10.89 -13.64 -30.96
N PRO A 636 -11.51 -13.05 -29.92
CA PRO A 636 -12.56 -12.07 -30.09
C PRO A 636 -12.12 -10.76 -30.76
N PHE A 637 -10.80 -10.50 -30.90
CA PHE A 637 -10.23 -9.33 -31.59
C PHE A 637 -8.85 -9.66 -32.21
N LYS A 638 -8.73 -9.67 -33.55
CA LYS A 638 -7.43 -9.75 -34.26
C LYS A 638 -6.90 -8.33 -34.54
N SER A 639 -6.34 -7.63 -33.54
CA SER A 639 -5.65 -6.36 -33.83
C SER A 639 -4.24 -6.64 -34.34
N LYS A 640 -4.00 -6.46 -35.65
CA LYS A 640 -2.64 -6.24 -36.15
C LYS A 640 -2.23 -4.79 -35.82
N SER A 641 -1.61 -4.58 -34.67
CA SER A 641 -0.93 -3.31 -34.40
C SER A 641 0.33 -3.26 -35.25
N GLY A 642 0.30 -2.50 -36.35
CA GLY A 642 1.49 -2.08 -37.06
C GLY A 642 2.03 -0.78 -36.47
N TRP A 643 3.34 -0.60 -36.49
CA TRP A 643 3.92 0.73 -36.29
C TRP A 643 3.39 1.65 -37.40
N VAL A 644 2.52 2.59 -37.05
CA VAL A 644 2.26 3.73 -37.93
C VAL A 644 3.53 4.57 -37.85
N SER A 645 4.36 4.54 -38.89
CA SER A 645 5.45 5.50 -38.97
C SER A 645 4.85 6.91 -38.87
N ASN A 646 5.41 7.79 -38.06
CA ASN A 646 4.98 9.21 -37.94
C ASN A 646 5.07 10.01 -39.26
N ARG A 647 5.38 9.36 -40.39
CA ARG A 647 5.19 9.91 -41.72
C ARG A 647 3.77 9.63 -42.19
N SER A 648 3.00 10.70 -42.32
CA SER A 648 1.75 10.68 -43.10
C SER A 648 1.99 9.93 -44.43
N PRO A 649 1.10 9.01 -44.84
CA PRO A 649 1.20 8.35 -46.14
C PRO A 649 1.04 9.32 -47.32
N TYR A 650 0.68 10.57 -47.03
CA TYR A 650 0.60 11.67 -47.97
C TYR A 650 1.69 12.69 -47.68
N SER A 651 2.34 13.20 -48.73
CA SER A 651 3.22 14.35 -48.63
C SER A 651 2.44 15.59 -48.17
N SER A 652 3.15 16.59 -47.65
CA SER A 652 2.56 17.89 -47.30
C SER A 652 1.85 18.54 -48.50
N GLU A 653 2.37 18.37 -49.72
CA GLU A 653 1.73 18.83 -50.96
C GLU A 653 0.44 18.06 -51.29
N ASP A 654 0.42 16.73 -51.10
CA ASP A 654 -0.78 15.91 -51.35
C ASP A 654 -1.90 16.23 -50.35
N LEU A 655 -1.53 16.55 -49.11
CA LEU A 655 -2.47 17.02 -48.10
C LEU A 655 -3.03 18.40 -48.46
N ALA A 656 -2.18 19.31 -48.93
CA ALA A 656 -2.61 20.64 -49.37
C ALA A 656 -3.60 20.55 -50.54
N LYS A 657 -3.29 19.77 -51.59
CA LYS A 657 -4.18 19.55 -52.74
C LYS A 657 -5.53 18.93 -52.37
N ARG A 658 -5.55 18.05 -51.36
CA ARG A 658 -6.79 17.42 -50.89
C ARG A 658 -7.63 18.34 -50.00
N MET A 659 -6.99 19.24 -49.25
CA MET A 659 -7.69 20.28 -48.50
C MET A 659 -8.27 21.35 -49.44
N GLU A 660 -7.58 21.67 -50.53
CA GLU A 660 -8.07 22.58 -51.57
C GLU A 660 -9.28 22.02 -52.32
N LYS A 661 -9.37 20.70 -52.53
CA LYS A 661 -10.54 20.02 -53.11
C LYS A 661 -11.77 19.95 -52.20
N ARG A 662 -11.62 20.29 -50.91
CA ARG A 662 -12.70 20.30 -49.91
C ARG A 662 -13.19 21.72 -49.56
N ARG A 663 -12.56 22.74 -50.13
CA ARG A 663 -13.13 24.08 -50.28
C ARG A 663 -13.76 24.19 -51.67
#